data_AF-A0A1Q8S230-F1
#
_entry.id   AF-A0A1Q8S230-F1
#
_cell.length_a   1.000
_cell.length_b   1.000
_cell.length_c   1.000
_cell.angle_alpha   90.00
_cell.angle_beta   90.00
_cell.angle_gamma   90.00
#
_symmetry.space_group_name_H-M   'P 1'
#
loop_
_entity.id
_entity.type
_entity.pdbx_description
1 polymer ?
#
loop_
_entity_poly.entity_id
_entity_poly.type
_entity_poly.pdbx_seq_one_letter_code
_entity_poly.pdbx_strand_id
1 'polypeptide(L)'
;MSPKNVRRAFRQFCLWVKALHTRRRIIIRLAVIAILVPIVLQWALAYPLGGDARLLPYELQSAKNILIVTAHPDDECLFFAPSILAVLGRNHHLTGGLLAMSVGNNKGIGDTRKQELKGSCHALGIDPLRCEALDHPDLQDNPKLWWSASAIQPILKDYVRKWKIDAIITFDEYGVSGHINHRAVSAAVSEYVANDSTAPVAYKLVSTALARKYTFILDLPFTAVAFIWRITAAIFFPSTKMDQSYSTKALMVNTWGRYMKTRHAFASHGNLDRQRADEIWIDSSPYWFDRQACRWLSLCGVHHLAWDPPTLPQGALNDPGERAPFNLELRSSNNDKGPHSGWQDALKNPSPEDCNGEGRYANKAIPDYVLQYAPLVYLHSKENFWPADIAEHIRHMNPHRDDSPLNQSMSLTDLHTLNQNHGRVFLTSKDNVELRPEWLHSHMGIPEPWERDEISETTTSSLKKDPTWSDVSRQHWLHRISDPRRFSWSSASTRPSANQNMVRRHQEKPVGGTSTDEPKQGGRSEAPAHLVIVEKGSGIVDAFWFFFYSYNLGQTVLSMRFGNHVGDWEHCVVRFQHGKPRAVFLSEHAAGQAYTYDALEKRGARPVLYSAIGSHAMYPGPGDHPYVLPFKMLKDETDRGPLWDPAKNIYSYWYDYPKHSGKNSSNLGVEAAERRCSETSEGFIPTTENPNAPTSWLRYVGAWGDNIYPLADGRQWRLFNQYHYDEGPYGPKLKRLDREEICITDRCQILEAITPGQTWYK
;
A
#
# COMPACT_ATOMS: atom_id res chain seq x y z
N MET A 1 -61.71 -18.51 -24.20
CA MET A 1 -61.12 -17.20 -24.56
C MET A 1 -61.42 -16.88 -26.02
N SER A 2 -61.97 -15.70 -26.33
CA SER A 2 -62.30 -15.32 -27.72
C SER A 2 -61.05 -15.15 -28.60
N PRO A 3 -61.04 -15.65 -29.86
CA PRO A 3 -59.89 -15.53 -30.78
C PRO A 3 -59.49 -14.08 -31.08
N LYS A 4 -60.38 -13.11 -30.88
CA LYS A 4 -60.07 -11.66 -30.98
C LYS A 4 -59.12 -11.18 -29.87
N ASN A 5 -59.21 -11.74 -28.66
CA ASN A 5 -58.37 -11.35 -27.53
C ASN A 5 -56.94 -11.91 -27.66
N VAL A 6 -56.80 -13.12 -28.20
CA VAL A 6 -55.49 -13.73 -28.49
C VAL A 6 -54.76 -12.97 -29.59
N ARG A 7 -55.45 -12.58 -30.68
CA ARG A 7 -54.85 -11.76 -31.75
C ARG A 7 -54.43 -10.37 -31.27
N ARG A 8 -55.19 -9.74 -30.36
CA ARG A 8 -54.85 -8.44 -29.78
C ARG A 8 -53.62 -8.52 -28.86
N ALA A 9 -53.55 -9.54 -28.02
CA ALA A 9 -52.39 -9.80 -27.15
C ALA A 9 -51.12 -10.09 -27.98
N PHE A 10 -51.22 -10.92 -29.02
CA PHE A 10 -50.09 -11.20 -29.92
C PHE A 10 -49.63 -9.93 -30.68
N ARG A 11 -50.56 -9.08 -31.14
CA ARG A 11 -50.20 -7.79 -31.77
C ARG A 11 -49.51 -6.84 -30.79
N GLN A 12 -49.98 -6.75 -29.55
CA GLN A 12 -49.35 -5.94 -28.50
C GLN A 12 -47.96 -6.47 -28.14
N PHE A 13 -47.80 -7.80 -28.05
CA PHE A 13 -46.50 -8.44 -27.83
C PHE A 13 -45.52 -8.16 -29.00
N CYS A 14 -45.95 -8.31 -30.25
CA CYS A 14 -45.11 -7.98 -31.41
C CYS A 14 -44.74 -6.49 -31.48
N LEU A 15 -45.66 -5.59 -31.12
CA LEU A 15 -45.38 -4.15 -31.03
C LEU A 15 -44.39 -3.84 -29.90
N TRP A 16 -44.52 -4.51 -28.75
CA TRP A 16 -43.58 -4.39 -27.63
C TRP A 16 -42.19 -4.92 -27.99
N VAL A 17 -42.09 -6.09 -28.63
CA VAL A 17 -40.82 -6.65 -29.13
C VAL A 17 -40.18 -5.74 -30.19
N LYS A 18 -40.97 -5.16 -31.11
CA LYS A 18 -40.48 -4.16 -32.08
C LYS A 18 -40.01 -2.88 -31.39
N ALA A 19 -40.74 -2.38 -30.40
CA ALA A 19 -40.32 -1.21 -29.62
C ALA A 19 -39.03 -1.48 -28.84
N LEU A 20 -38.86 -2.68 -28.27
CA LEU A 20 -37.63 -3.11 -27.60
C LEU A 20 -36.45 -3.17 -28.58
N HIS A 21 -36.65 -3.73 -29.78
CA HIS A 21 -35.65 -3.77 -30.84
C HIS A 21 -35.26 -2.38 -31.34
N THR A 22 -36.24 -1.49 -31.55
CA THR A 22 -35.99 -0.10 -31.97
C THR A 22 -35.24 0.68 -30.88
N ARG A 23 -35.62 0.54 -29.60
CA ARG A 23 -34.90 1.14 -28.47
C ARG A 23 -33.48 0.62 -28.38
N ARG A 24 -33.26 -0.70 -28.50
CA ARG A 24 -31.92 -1.31 -28.51
C ARG A 24 -31.06 -0.77 -29.66
N ARG A 25 -31.62 -0.63 -30.87
CA ARG A 25 -30.91 -0.05 -32.02
C ARG A 25 -30.55 1.42 -31.81
N ILE A 26 -31.44 2.21 -31.22
CA ILE A 26 -31.15 3.61 -30.88
C ILE A 26 -30.03 3.69 -29.84
N ILE A 27 -30.10 2.89 -28.77
CA ILE A 27 -29.06 2.84 -27.73
C ILE A 27 -27.69 2.45 -28.34
N ILE A 28 -27.66 1.42 -29.20
CA ILE A 28 -26.41 1.01 -29.87
C ILE A 28 -25.87 2.15 -30.74
N ARG A 29 -26.72 2.83 -31.53
CA ARG A 29 -26.29 3.97 -32.35
C ARG A 29 -25.74 5.11 -31.49
N LEU A 30 -26.41 5.45 -30.39
CA LEU A 30 -25.94 6.48 -29.46
C LEU A 30 -24.61 6.08 -28.82
N ALA A 31 -24.44 4.82 -28.43
CA ALA A 31 -23.18 4.31 -27.88
C ALA A 31 -22.05 4.38 -28.90
N VAL A 32 -22.30 3.98 -30.15
CA VAL A 32 -21.32 4.08 -31.24
C VAL A 32 -20.92 5.54 -31.49
N ILE A 33 -21.89 6.45 -31.55
CA ILE A 33 -21.62 7.90 -31.71
C ILE A 33 -20.80 8.42 -30.52
N ALA A 34 -21.15 8.03 -29.29
CA ALA A 34 -20.44 8.45 -28.09
C ALA A 34 -18.97 7.99 -28.06
N ILE A 35 -18.64 6.89 -28.73
CA ILE A 35 -17.26 6.38 -28.86
C ILE A 35 -16.54 7.01 -30.06
N LEU A 36 -17.20 7.12 -31.21
CA LEU A 36 -16.57 7.62 -32.44
C LEU A 36 -16.27 9.11 -32.41
N VAL A 37 -17.16 9.93 -31.83
CA VAL A 37 -16.98 11.40 -31.81
C VAL A 37 -15.68 11.80 -31.11
N PRO A 38 -15.36 11.32 -29.89
CA PRO A 38 -14.07 11.57 -29.24
C PRO A 38 -12.86 11.14 -30.07
N ILE A 39 -12.92 9.98 -30.74
CA ILE A 39 -11.81 9.44 -31.54
C ILE A 39 -11.55 10.32 -32.76
N VAL A 40 -12.61 10.69 -33.50
CA VAL A 40 -12.51 11.57 -34.67
C VAL A 40 -12.02 12.96 -34.26
N LEU A 41 -12.54 13.50 -33.16
CA LEU A 41 -12.15 14.78 -32.63
C LEU A 41 -10.68 14.79 -32.17
N GLN A 42 -10.22 13.73 -31.51
CA GLN A 42 -8.83 13.53 -31.11
C GLN A 42 -7.92 13.49 -32.34
N TRP A 43 -8.27 12.72 -33.36
CA TRP A 43 -7.50 12.68 -34.60
C TRP A 43 -7.44 14.05 -35.26
N ALA A 44 -8.57 14.75 -35.40
CA ALA A 44 -8.65 16.05 -36.04
C ALA A 44 -7.81 17.11 -35.30
N LEU A 45 -7.95 17.20 -33.96
CA LEU A 45 -7.24 18.19 -33.14
C LEU A 45 -5.76 17.87 -32.94
N ALA A 46 -5.37 16.60 -32.89
CA ALA A 46 -3.97 16.21 -32.72
C ALA A 46 -3.16 16.36 -34.01
N TYR A 47 -3.78 16.13 -35.17
CA TYR A 47 -3.08 16.08 -36.46
C TYR A 47 -3.42 17.27 -37.37
N PRO A 48 -4.48 17.27 -38.22
CA PRO A 48 -4.67 18.30 -39.22
C PRO A 48 -4.92 19.70 -38.65
N LEU A 49 -5.60 19.81 -37.50
CA LEU A 49 -5.91 21.11 -36.87
C LEU A 49 -4.88 21.50 -35.80
N GLY A 50 -4.01 20.58 -35.38
CA GLY A 50 -3.12 20.76 -34.24
C GLY A 50 -2.06 21.85 -34.43
N GLY A 51 -1.83 22.30 -35.66
CA GLY A 51 -0.93 23.40 -36.02
C GLY A 51 -1.60 24.76 -36.18
N ASP A 52 -2.93 24.86 -36.09
CA ASP A 52 -3.64 26.13 -36.34
C ASP A 52 -3.32 27.16 -35.24
N ALA A 53 -3.09 28.40 -35.68
CA ALA A 53 -2.67 29.50 -34.81
C ALA A 53 -3.77 29.94 -33.83
N ARG A 54 -5.05 29.64 -34.09
CA ARG A 54 -6.18 30.03 -33.23
C ARG A 54 -6.31 29.17 -31.97
N LEU A 55 -5.70 27.99 -31.96
CA LEU A 55 -5.76 27.05 -30.83
C LEU A 55 -4.80 27.43 -29.70
N LEU A 56 -3.78 28.24 -29.98
CA LEU A 56 -2.86 28.76 -28.97
C LEU A 56 -2.92 30.29 -28.88
N PRO A 57 -2.66 30.87 -27.70
CA PRO A 57 -2.44 32.30 -27.52
C PRO A 57 -1.26 32.84 -28.34
N TYR A 58 -1.27 34.14 -28.64
CA TYR A 58 -0.18 34.82 -29.34
C TYR A 58 1.14 34.76 -28.54
N GLU A 59 1.05 34.92 -27.23
CA GLU A 59 2.18 35.03 -26.32
C GLU A 59 2.95 33.71 -26.21
N LEU A 60 2.23 32.58 -26.13
CA LEU A 60 2.86 31.25 -26.15
C LEU A 60 3.48 30.88 -27.51
N GLN A 61 2.95 31.42 -28.60
CA GLN A 61 3.46 31.18 -29.95
C GLN A 61 4.68 32.07 -30.28
N SER A 62 4.73 33.28 -29.73
CA SER A 62 5.80 34.26 -29.99
C SER A 62 6.94 34.20 -28.96
N ALA A 63 6.73 33.55 -27.82
CA ALA A 63 7.73 33.36 -26.79
C ALA A 63 8.97 32.60 -27.31
N LYS A 64 10.15 33.01 -26.84
CA LYS A 64 11.43 32.34 -27.06
C LYS A 64 11.81 31.48 -25.86
N ASN A 65 11.46 31.92 -24.66
CA ASN A 65 11.75 31.25 -23.41
C ASN A 65 10.48 31.09 -22.58
N ILE A 66 10.16 29.86 -22.18
CA ILE A 66 8.98 29.57 -21.38
C ILE A 66 9.40 28.89 -20.09
N LEU A 67 8.74 29.26 -18.98
CA LEU A 67 8.95 28.66 -17.67
C LEU A 67 7.73 27.87 -17.24
N ILE A 68 7.92 26.60 -16.91
CA ILE A 68 6.93 25.77 -16.24
C ILE A 68 7.24 25.80 -14.75
N VAL A 69 6.25 26.16 -13.94
CA VAL A 69 6.39 26.23 -12.48
C VAL A 69 5.48 25.18 -11.85
N THR A 70 6.09 24.19 -11.20
CA THR A 70 5.41 23.09 -10.49
C THR A 70 5.72 23.12 -9.00
N ALA A 71 4.99 22.33 -8.20
CA ALA A 71 5.24 22.24 -6.77
C ALA A 71 6.28 21.14 -6.48
N HIS A 72 6.17 20.00 -7.16
CA HIS A 72 6.95 18.80 -6.88
C HIS A 72 7.52 18.16 -8.16
N PRO A 73 8.50 17.25 -8.02
CA PRO A 73 9.00 16.45 -9.13
C PRO A 73 8.09 15.27 -9.45
N ASP A 74 7.40 15.29 -10.60
CA ASP A 74 6.41 14.33 -11.14
C ASP A 74 5.21 15.09 -11.76
N ASP A 75 4.86 16.23 -11.18
CA ASP A 75 3.84 17.17 -11.66
C ASP A 75 3.97 17.47 -13.15
N GLU A 76 5.21 17.61 -13.64
CA GLU A 76 5.49 17.93 -15.03
C GLU A 76 5.06 16.82 -15.98
N CYS A 77 5.14 15.56 -15.54
CA CYS A 77 4.70 14.40 -16.29
C CYS A 77 3.22 14.11 -16.08
N LEU A 78 2.73 14.25 -14.85
CA LEU A 78 1.35 13.96 -14.45
C LEU A 78 0.36 14.95 -15.06
N PHE A 79 0.72 16.24 -15.09
CA PHE A 79 -0.22 17.31 -15.41
C PHE A 79 0.21 18.16 -16.61
N PHE A 80 1.50 18.48 -16.73
CA PHE A 80 1.96 19.48 -17.71
C PHE A 80 2.54 18.91 -19.00
N ALA A 81 2.76 17.60 -19.11
CA ALA A 81 3.41 17.03 -20.29
C ALA A 81 2.71 17.36 -21.62
N PRO A 82 1.36 17.35 -21.72
CA PRO A 82 0.68 17.83 -22.92
C PRO A 82 0.99 19.29 -23.23
N SER A 83 1.02 20.15 -22.22
CA SER A 83 1.32 21.57 -22.38
C SER A 83 2.76 21.81 -22.83
N ILE A 84 3.71 21.11 -22.19
CA ILE A 84 5.14 21.19 -22.50
C ILE A 84 5.38 20.75 -23.95
N LEU A 85 4.93 19.53 -24.31
CA LEU A 85 5.18 18.96 -25.64
C LEU A 85 4.45 19.71 -26.76
N ALA A 86 3.26 20.27 -26.49
CA ALA A 86 2.52 21.03 -27.48
C ALA A 86 3.16 22.39 -27.78
N VAL A 87 3.71 23.05 -26.76
CA VAL A 87 4.33 24.37 -26.91
C VAL A 87 5.76 24.25 -27.44
N LEU A 88 6.61 23.44 -26.80
CA LEU A 88 8.00 23.24 -27.24
C LEU A 88 8.05 22.58 -28.64
N GLY A 89 7.11 21.68 -28.93
CA GLY A 89 7.06 20.97 -30.21
C GLY A 89 6.60 21.80 -31.41
N ARG A 90 6.20 23.07 -31.23
CA ARG A 90 5.78 23.96 -32.33
C ARG A 90 6.90 24.83 -32.87
N ASN A 91 7.92 25.14 -32.07
CA ASN A 91 9.05 25.96 -32.49
C ASN A 91 10.35 25.40 -31.93
N HIS A 92 11.21 24.86 -32.80
CA HIS A 92 12.49 24.27 -32.41
C HIS A 92 13.49 25.27 -31.80
N HIS A 93 13.27 26.57 -31.96
CA HIS A 93 14.08 27.62 -31.34
C HIS A 93 13.58 28.03 -29.95
N LEU A 94 12.44 27.50 -29.51
CA LEU A 94 11.87 27.80 -28.21
C LEU A 94 12.59 26.97 -27.14
N THR A 95 13.07 27.65 -26.10
CA THR A 95 13.75 27.00 -24.97
C THR A 95 12.83 26.93 -23.76
N GLY A 96 12.49 25.72 -23.33
CA GLY A 96 11.76 25.48 -22.10
C GLY A 96 12.68 25.51 -20.87
N GLY A 97 12.14 25.99 -19.75
CA GLY A 97 12.71 25.76 -18.42
C GLY A 97 11.63 25.27 -17.46
N LEU A 98 12.03 24.49 -16.46
CA LEU A 98 11.15 23.94 -15.43
C LEU A 98 11.72 24.22 -14.05
N LEU A 99 10.86 24.69 -13.16
CA LEU A 99 11.18 24.97 -11.77
C LEU A 99 10.15 24.29 -10.87
N ALA A 100 10.59 23.25 -10.17
CA ALA A 100 9.83 22.62 -9.09
C ALA A 100 10.20 23.30 -7.77
N MET A 101 9.19 23.85 -7.08
CA MET A 101 9.39 24.65 -5.86
C MET A 101 9.89 23.83 -4.66
N SER A 102 9.78 22.51 -4.73
CA SER A 102 10.29 21.56 -3.74
C SER A 102 10.92 20.35 -4.42
N VAL A 103 11.87 19.70 -3.74
CA VAL A 103 12.40 18.37 -4.10
C VAL A 103 11.41 17.23 -3.84
N GLY A 104 10.22 17.52 -3.26
CA GLY A 104 9.21 16.48 -3.02
C GLY A 104 9.62 15.49 -1.95
N ASN A 105 10.39 15.95 -0.95
CA ASN A 105 11.02 15.11 0.08
C ASN A 105 10.05 14.68 1.20
N ASN A 106 8.74 14.65 0.97
CA ASN A 106 7.76 14.22 1.99
C ASN A 106 7.97 12.75 2.41
N LYS A 107 8.60 11.93 1.55
CA LYS A 107 8.91 10.51 1.79
C LYS A 107 10.40 10.23 2.03
N GLY A 108 11.25 11.25 2.26
CA GLY A 108 12.69 11.05 2.49
C GLY A 108 13.53 10.72 1.24
N ILE A 109 12.96 10.81 0.03
CA ILE A 109 13.60 10.44 -1.24
C ILE A 109 13.90 11.64 -2.17
N GLY A 110 14.05 12.84 -1.62
CA GLY A 110 14.19 14.09 -2.39
C GLY A 110 15.37 14.10 -3.37
N ASP A 111 16.52 13.54 -2.99
CA ASP A 111 17.70 13.46 -3.86
C ASP A 111 17.47 12.58 -5.10
N THR A 112 16.79 11.45 -4.91
CA THR A 112 16.36 10.57 -6.01
C THR A 112 15.40 11.32 -6.93
N ARG A 113 14.34 11.96 -6.37
CA ARG A 113 13.35 12.72 -7.15
C ARG A 113 13.96 13.86 -7.96
N LYS A 114 15.04 14.47 -7.48
CA LYS A 114 15.78 15.49 -8.22
C LYS A 114 16.47 14.93 -9.47
N GLN A 115 17.00 13.71 -9.41
CA GLN A 115 17.58 13.03 -10.56
C GLN A 115 16.50 12.56 -11.54
N GLU A 116 15.41 12.00 -11.01
CA GLU A 116 14.22 11.58 -11.77
C GLU A 116 13.64 12.74 -12.59
N LEU A 117 13.53 13.92 -11.99
CA LEU A 117 13.09 15.14 -12.67
C LEU A 117 13.95 15.53 -13.87
N LYS A 118 15.27 15.38 -13.75
CA LYS A 118 16.18 15.70 -14.87
C LYS A 118 15.98 14.73 -16.03
N GLY A 119 15.78 13.45 -15.73
CA GLY A 119 15.43 12.43 -16.72
C GLY A 119 14.10 12.71 -17.42
N SER A 120 13.07 13.09 -16.64
CA SER A 120 11.76 13.41 -17.18
C SER A 120 11.77 14.68 -18.04
N CYS A 121 12.45 15.74 -17.59
CA CYS A 121 12.67 16.96 -18.35
C CYS A 121 13.36 16.68 -19.69
N HIS A 122 14.41 15.86 -19.69
CA HIS A 122 15.09 15.45 -20.92
C HIS A 122 14.13 14.76 -21.90
N ALA A 123 13.32 13.81 -21.41
CA ALA A 123 12.32 13.11 -22.22
C ALA A 123 11.22 14.05 -22.77
N LEU A 124 10.87 15.11 -22.04
CA LEU A 124 9.92 16.14 -22.47
C LEU A 124 10.54 17.19 -23.41
N GLY A 125 11.85 17.14 -23.67
CA GLY A 125 12.56 18.08 -24.53
C GLY A 125 12.97 19.39 -23.84
N ILE A 126 13.03 19.39 -22.50
CA ILE A 126 13.59 20.48 -21.70
C ILE A 126 15.05 20.17 -21.40
N ASP A 127 15.92 21.17 -21.56
CA ASP A 127 17.33 21.04 -21.21
C ASP A 127 17.46 20.76 -19.70
N PRO A 128 18.14 19.67 -19.27
CA PRO A 128 18.38 19.38 -17.86
C PRO A 128 19.06 20.51 -17.08
N LEU A 129 19.79 21.41 -17.75
CA LEU A 129 20.40 22.62 -17.14
C LEU A 129 19.38 23.72 -16.83
N ARG A 130 18.19 23.66 -17.42
CA ARG A 130 17.05 24.54 -17.16
C ARG A 130 15.92 23.79 -16.44
N CYS A 131 16.23 22.70 -15.75
CA CYS A 131 15.28 21.89 -15.00
C CYS A 131 15.78 21.70 -13.56
N GLU A 132 15.17 22.43 -12.63
CA GLU A 132 15.63 22.52 -11.24
C GLU A 132 14.51 22.19 -10.24
N ALA A 133 14.85 21.36 -9.26
CA ALA A 133 14.05 21.15 -8.05
C ALA A 133 14.74 21.82 -6.86
N LEU A 134 13.99 22.68 -6.17
CA LEU A 134 14.51 23.50 -5.09
C LEU A 134 14.40 22.77 -3.74
N ASP A 135 15.45 22.84 -2.94
CA ASP A 135 15.44 22.39 -1.56
C ASP A 135 15.49 23.61 -0.63
N HIS A 136 14.36 24.28 -0.49
CA HIS A 136 14.22 25.49 0.33
C HIS A 136 13.55 25.13 1.67
N PRO A 137 14.06 25.61 2.82
CA PRO A 137 13.53 25.23 4.14
C PRO A 137 12.06 25.60 4.33
N ASP A 138 11.61 26.71 3.73
CA ASP A 138 10.20 27.16 3.81
C ASP A 138 9.28 26.52 2.77
N LEU A 139 9.83 25.80 1.77
CA LEU A 139 9.08 25.18 0.67
C LEU A 139 9.21 23.64 0.71
N GLN A 140 9.27 23.08 1.91
CA GLN A 140 9.31 21.64 2.09
C GLN A 140 7.96 21.02 1.76
N ASP A 141 8.00 19.88 1.09
CA ASP A 141 6.80 19.15 0.70
C ASP A 141 5.98 18.73 1.93
N ASN A 142 4.75 19.22 1.96
CA ASN A 142 3.81 19.05 3.05
C ASN A 142 2.39 19.33 2.54
N PRO A 143 1.53 18.31 2.38
CA PRO A 143 0.19 18.48 1.84
C PRO A 143 -0.76 19.27 2.75
N LYS A 144 -0.34 19.60 3.99
CA LYS A 144 -1.14 20.34 5.00
C LYS A 144 -0.70 21.79 5.19
N LEU A 145 0.50 22.16 4.74
CA LEU A 145 1.08 23.48 5.00
C LEU A 145 0.94 24.38 3.78
N TRP A 146 0.46 25.61 3.99
CA TRP A 146 0.42 26.62 2.94
C TRP A 146 1.77 27.34 2.82
N TRP A 147 2.38 27.33 1.63
CA TRP A 147 3.60 28.09 1.36
C TRP A 147 3.33 29.58 1.15
N SER A 148 4.13 30.45 1.75
CA SER A 148 3.96 31.89 1.61
C SER A 148 4.40 32.38 0.22
N ALA A 149 3.64 33.33 -0.34
CA ALA A 149 4.02 33.97 -1.60
C ALA A 149 5.36 34.72 -1.49
N SER A 150 5.68 35.24 -0.30
CA SER A 150 6.95 35.91 -0.02
C SER A 150 8.17 34.99 -0.11
N ALA A 151 8.01 33.68 0.06
CA ALA A 151 9.09 32.70 -0.15
C ALA A 151 9.24 32.35 -1.65
N ILE A 152 8.14 32.23 -2.39
CA ILE A 152 8.14 31.80 -3.80
C ILE A 152 8.54 32.93 -4.75
N GLN A 153 8.01 34.15 -4.56
CA GLN A 153 8.17 35.24 -5.51
C GLN A 153 9.63 35.67 -5.74
N PRO A 154 10.51 35.79 -4.73
CA PRO A 154 11.91 36.18 -4.95
C PRO A 154 12.64 35.17 -5.86
N ILE A 155 12.45 33.88 -5.55
CA ILE A 155 13.03 32.77 -6.32
C ILE A 155 12.50 32.84 -7.76
N LEU A 156 11.18 32.97 -7.95
CA LEU A 156 10.58 33.06 -9.27
C LEU A 156 11.15 34.23 -10.09
N LYS A 157 11.28 35.41 -9.49
CA LYS A 157 11.85 36.60 -10.14
C LYS A 157 13.30 36.37 -10.58
N ASP A 158 14.10 35.69 -9.77
CA ASP A 158 15.49 35.39 -10.08
C ASP A 158 15.61 34.46 -11.30
N TYR A 159 14.79 33.41 -11.35
CA TYR A 159 14.77 32.50 -12.51
C TYR A 159 14.19 33.15 -13.77
N VAL A 160 13.16 34.00 -13.64
CA VAL A 160 12.59 34.77 -14.75
C VAL A 160 13.67 35.65 -15.40
N ARG A 161 14.49 36.35 -14.60
CA ARG A 161 15.60 37.16 -15.10
C ARG A 161 16.74 36.30 -15.65
N LYS A 162 17.16 35.28 -14.90
CA LYS A 162 18.27 34.37 -15.26
C LYS A 162 18.04 33.70 -16.60
N TRP A 163 16.81 33.24 -16.84
CA TRP A 163 16.44 32.50 -18.04
C TRP A 163 15.69 33.33 -19.10
N LYS A 164 15.57 34.64 -18.88
CA LYS A 164 14.93 35.61 -19.79
C LYS A 164 13.56 35.13 -20.27
N ILE A 165 12.69 34.79 -19.32
CA ILE A 165 11.40 34.15 -19.56
C ILE A 165 10.39 35.13 -20.16
N ASP A 166 9.69 34.72 -21.23
CA ASP A 166 8.66 35.50 -21.92
C ASP A 166 7.24 35.11 -21.50
N ALA A 167 7.04 33.85 -21.05
CA ALA A 167 5.76 33.36 -20.55
C ALA A 167 5.92 32.27 -19.49
N ILE A 168 4.97 32.19 -18.57
CA ILE A 168 4.92 31.23 -17.46
C ILE A 168 3.71 30.28 -17.64
N ILE A 169 3.88 29.00 -17.34
CA ILE A 169 2.79 28.01 -17.26
C ILE A 169 2.79 27.41 -15.84
N THR A 170 1.65 27.41 -15.17
CA THR A 170 1.51 26.85 -13.82
C THR A 170 0.08 26.35 -13.54
N PHE A 171 -0.22 26.00 -12.29
CA PHE A 171 -1.53 25.54 -11.84
C PHE A 171 -2.59 26.65 -11.83
N ASP A 172 -3.86 26.27 -11.84
CA ASP A 172 -4.97 27.15 -11.50
C ASP A 172 -5.20 27.25 -9.97
N GLU A 173 -6.23 27.97 -9.56
CA GLU A 173 -6.59 28.22 -8.15
C GLU A 173 -6.95 26.95 -7.37
N TYR A 174 -7.38 25.89 -8.08
CA TYR A 174 -7.71 24.62 -7.47
C TYR A 174 -6.50 23.68 -7.36
N GLY A 175 -5.50 23.80 -8.24
CA GLY A 175 -4.25 23.02 -8.14
C GLY A 175 -4.39 21.58 -8.62
N VAL A 176 -5.19 21.35 -9.66
CA VAL A 176 -5.55 20.04 -10.23
C VAL A 176 -6.29 19.14 -9.26
N SER A 177 -5.63 18.61 -8.23
CA SER A 177 -6.19 17.69 -7.23
C SER A 177 -6.65 18.36 -5.95
N GLY A 178 -6.43 19.68 -5.78
CA GLY A 178 -6.68 20.38 -4.52
C GLY A 178 -5.46 20.45 -3.60
N HIS A 179 -4.30 19.94 -4.03
CA HIS A 179 -3.08 19.92 -3.21
C HIS A 179 -2.67 21.34 -2.79
N ILE A 180 -2.42 21.54 -1.50
CA ILE A 180 -2.18 22.87 -0.91
C ILE A 180 -0.98 23.58 -1.57
N ASN A 181 0.13 22.86 -1.77
CA ASN A 181 1.32 23.42 -2.42
C ASN A 181 1.06 23.89 -3.85
N HIS A 182 0.23 23.18 -4.64
CA HIS A 182 -0.10 23.58 -6.02
C HIS A 182 -0.86 24.91 -6.01
N ARG A 183 -1.80 25.03 -5.06
CA ARG A 183 -2.61 26.25 -4.85
C ARG A 183 -1.74 27.41 -4.38
N ALA A 184 -0.76 27.16 -3.51
CA ALA A 184 0.19 28.16 -3.05
C ALA A 184 1.07 28.68 -4.20
N VAL A 185 1.57 27.78 -5.07
CA VAL A 185 2.30 28.15 -6.29
C VAL A 185 1.43 29.00 -7.22
N SER A 186 0.21 28.58 -7.50
CA SER A 186 -0.75 29.35 -8.32
C SER A 186 -1.01 30.75 -7.74
N ALA A 187 -1.22 30.86 -6.43
CA ALA A 187 -1.44 32.13 -5.76
C ALA A 187 -0.23 33.06 -5.88
N ALA A 188 0.98 32.55 -5.62
CA ALA A 188 2.21 33.33 -5.69
C ALA A 188 2.51 33.84 -7.11
N VAL A 189 2.31 33.00 -8.14
CA VAL A 189 2.47 33.40 -9.55
C VAL A 189 1.42 34.44 -9.94
N SER A 190 0.17 34.26 -9.51
CA SER A 190 -0.91 35.21 -9.80
C SER A 190 -0.64 36.58 -9.20
N GLU A 191 -0.18 36.61 -7.94
CA GLU A 191 0.18 37.84 -7.25
C GLU A 191 1.38 38.52 -7.89
N TYR A 192 2.40 37.75 -8.31
CA TYR A 192 3.55 38.28 -9.02
C TYR A 192 3.15 38.99 -10.32
N VAL A 193 2.31 38.34 -11.14
CA VAL A 193 1.85 38.91 -12.42
C VAL A 193 0.92 40.12 -12.22
N ALA A 194 0.11 40.12 -11.17
CA ALA A 194 -0.79 41.24 -10.89
C ALA A 194 -0.06 42.49 -10.37
N ASN A 195 1.00 42.30 -9.57
CA ASN A 195 1.66 43.40 -8.85
C ASN A 195 2.93 43.91 -9.53
N ASP A 196 3.53 43.16 -10.45
CA ASP A 196 4.78 43.52 -11.11
C ASP A 196 4.57 43.69 -12.62
N SER A 197 4.69 44.92 -13.10
CA SER A 197 4.52 45.24 -14.53
C SER A 197 5.61 44.64 -15.43
N THR A 198 6.72 44.17 -14.84
CA THR A 198 7.79 43.47 -15.56
C THR A 198 7.61 41.96 -15.61
N ALA A 199 6.57 41.43 -14.96
CA ALA A 199 6.29 40.01 -14.95
C ALA A 199 5.87 39.50 -16.35
N PRO A 200 6.37 38.33 -16.77
CA PRO A 200 5.87 37.66 -17.96
C PRO A 200 4.41 37.24 -17.81
N VAL A 201 3.70 37.08 -18.92
CA VAL A 201 2.32 36.58 -18.89
C VAL A 201 2.28 35.15 -18.34
N ALA A 202 1.26 34.82 -17.54
CA ALA A 202 1.10 33.49 -16.96
C ALA A 202 -0.18 32.81 -17.47
N TYR A 203 -0.05 31.55 -17.88
CA TYR A 203 -1.14 30.65 -18.22
C TYR A 203 -1.31 29.57 -17.15
N LYS A 204 -2.57 29.25 -16.87
CA LYS A 204 -2.94 28.31 -15.81
C LYS A 204 -3.53 27.03 -16.41
N LEU A 205 -3.11 25.89 -15.90
CA LEU A 205 -3.68 24.59 -16.23
C LEU A 205 -5.06 24.46 -15.56
N VAL A 206 -6.11 24.31 -16.38
CA VAL A 206 -7.49 24.27 -15.90
C VAL A 206 -7.79 22.94 -15.21
N SER A 207 -8.19 23.02 -13.94
CA SER A 207 -8.68 21.88 -13.17
C SER A 207 -10.07 21.45 -13.64
N THR A 208 -10.25 20.14 -13.82
CA THR A 208 -11.54 19.54 -14.19
C THR A 208 -12.10 18.69 -13.05
N ALA A 209 -13.41 18.41 -13.11
CA ALA A 209 -14.06 17.50 -12.16
C ALA A 209 -13.42 16.11 -12.20
N LEU A 210 -13.39 15.42 -11.06
CA LEU A 210 -12.72 14.12 -10.93
C LEU A 210 -13.22 13.09 -11.97
N ALA A 211 -14.53 13.04 -12.24
CA ALA A 211 -15.10 12.16 -13.26
C ALA A 211 -14.49 12.39 -14.65
N ARG A 212 -14.27 13.66 -15.02
CA ARG A 212 -13.69 14.05 -16.32
C ARG A 212 -12.23 13.60 -16.46
N LYS A 213 -11.46 13.58 -15.37
CA LYS A 213 -10.06 13.13 -15.37
C LYS A 213 -9.90 11.65 -15.69
N TYR A 214 -10.86 10.82 -15.28
CA TYR A 214 -10.80 9.37 -15.41
C TYR A 214 -11.62 8.82 -16.61
N THR A 215 -12.20 9.70 -17.43
CA THR A 215 -12.95 9.29 -18.63
C THR A 215 -12.12 9.23 -19.92
N PHE A 216 -10.80 9.37 -19.82
CA PHE A 216 -9.86 9.32 -20.95
C PHE A 216 -10.31 10.25 -22.11
N ILE A 217 -10.26 9.76 -23.36
CA ILE A 217 -10.64 10.51 -24.57
C ILE A 217 -12.08 11.05 -24.52
N LEU A 218 -12.98 10.46 -23.71
CA LEU A 218 -14.37 10.93 -23.59
C LEU A 218 -14.47 12.33 -22.94
N ASP A 219 -13.40 12.83 -22.31
CA ASP A 219 -13.36 14.21 -21.84
C ASP A 219 -13.26 15.24 -22.98
N LEU A 220 -12.65 14.84 -24.10
CA LEU A 220 -12.27 15.75 -25.18
C LEU A 220 -13.47 16.54 -25.76
N PRO A 221 -14.65 15.94 -26.03
CA PRO A 221 -15.81 16.70 -26.48
C PRO A 221 -16.21 17.81 -25.51
N PHE A 222 -16.18 17.57 -24.20
CA PHE A 222 -16.53 18.57 -23.19
C PHE A 222 -15.52 19.73 -23.17
N THR A 223 -14.22 19.42 -23.29
CA THR A 223 -13.16 20.43 -23.40
C THR A 223 -13.26 21.23 -24.70
N ALA A 224 -13.63 20.58 -25.81
CA ALA A 224 -13.73 21.22 -27.12
C ALA A 224 -14.91 22.19 -27.26
N VAL A 225 -15.98 22.08 -26.44
CA VAL A 225 -17.13 23.01 -26.49
C VAL A 225 -16.69 24.47 -26.36
N ALA A 226 -15.75 24.77 -25.45
CA ALA A 226 -15.24 26.12 -25.25
C ALA A 226 -14.45 26.67 -26.45
N PHE A 227 -14.08 25.81 -27.40
CA PHE A 227 -13.30 26.12 -28.60
C PHE A 227 -14.09 25.88 -29.88
N ILE A 228 -15.39 25.57 -29.82
CA ILE A 228 -16.18 25.13 -30.97
C ILE A 228 -16.08 26.09 -32.17
N TRP A 229 -16.15 27.39 -31.93
CA TRP A 229 -15.97 28.41 -32.96
C TRP A 229 -14.56 28.39 -33.57
N ARG A 230 -13.51 28.32 -32.75
CA ARG A 230 -12.11 28.30 -33.19
C ARG A 230 -11.81 27.03 -34.00
N ILE A 231 -12.32 25.89 -33.55
CA ILE A 231 -12.20 24.59 -34.24
C ILE A 231 -12.93 24.64 -35.58
N THR A 232 -14.17 25.13 -35.60
CA THR A 232 -14.96 25.26 -36.83
C THR A 232 -14.25 26.20 -37.82
N ALA A 233 -13.74 27.33 -37.37
CA ALA A 233 -12.97 28.24 -38.19
C ALA A 233 -11.67 27.59 -38.72
N ALA A 234 -10.98 26.78 -37.90
CA ALA A 234 -9.77 26.07 -38.33
C ALA A 234 -10.07 25.00 -39.40
N ILE A 235 -11.24 24.34 -39.35
CA ILE A 235 -11.67 23.35 -40.34
C ILE A 235 -11.93 24.00 -41.70
N PHE A 236 -12.68 25.10 -41.73
CA PHE A 236 -13.10 25.73 -42.99
C PHE A 236 -12.11 26.78 -43.52
N PHE A 237 -11.35 27.40 -42.62
CA PHE A 237 -10.43 28.51 -42.93
C PHE A 237 -9.11 28.39 -42.14
N PRO A 238 -8.24 27.41 -42.46
CA PRO A 238 -6.97 27.22 -41.76
C PRO A 238 -6.12 28.50 -41.76
N SER A 239 -5.54 28.86 -40.61
CA SER A 239 -4.72 30.06 -40.49
C SER A 239 -3.42 29.79 -39.75
N THR A 240 -2.32 30.26 -40.34
CA THR A 240 -1.00 30.36 -39.69
C THR A 240 -0.76 31.74 -39.08
N LYS A 241 -1.65 32.71 -39.31
CA LYS A 241 -1.51 34.07 -38.77
C LYS A 241 -1.86 34.08 -37.29
N MET A 242 -0.89 34.53 -36.49
CA MET A 242 -1.06 34.77 -35.07
C MET A 242 -1.85 36.06 -34.84
N ASP A 243 -2.85 36.01 -33.96
CA ASP A 243 -3.72 37.14 -33.64
C ASP A 243 -3.92 37.22 -32.12
N GLN A 244 -3.76 38.43 -31.57
CA GLN A 244 -3.95 38.73 -30.15
C GLN A 244 -5.40 38.54 -29.70
N SER A 245 -6.37 38.55 -30.61
CA SER A 245 -7.78 38.28 -30.29
C SER A 245 -8.01 36.88 -29.66
N TYR A 246 -7.06 35.96 -29.85
CA TYR A 246 -7.12 34.59 -29.33
C TYR A 246 -6.34 34.35 -28.04
N SER A 247 -5.68 35.37 -27.47
CA SER A 247 -4.73 35.28 -26.34
C SER A 247 -5.30 34.78 -24.99
N THR A 248 -6.60 34.51 -24.90
CA THR A 248 -7.30 34.19 -23.64
C THR A 248 -7.24 32.72 -23.23
N LYS A 249 -7.25 31.79 -24.18
CA LYS A 249 -7.35 30.34 -23.91
C LYS A 249 -6.52 29.54 -24.90
N ALA A 250 -5.96 28.44 -24.41
CA ALA A 250 -5.20 27.48 -25.20
C ALA A 250 -5.90 26.11 -25.21
N LEU A 251 -5.96 25.47 -26.38
CA LEU A 251 -6.36 24.08 -26.54
C LEU A 251 -5.18 23.30 -27.11
N MET A 252 -4.76 22.27 -26.37
CA MET A 252 -3.63 21.43 -26.72
C MET A 252 -4.09 19.98 -26.67
N VAL A 253 -3.80 19.25 -27.74
CA VAL A 253 -4.13 17.82 -27.84
C VAL A 253 -2.86 17.09 -28.27
N ASN A 254 -2.48 16.07 -27.49
CA ASN A 254 -1.31 15.28 -27.78
C ASN A 254 -1.54 14.35 -28.97
N THR A 255 -0.55 14.25 -29.85
CA THR A 255 -0.47 13.13 -30.80
C THR A 255 -0.11 11.85 -30.06
N TRP A 256 -0.26 10.70 -30.73
CA TRP A 256 0.16 9.42 -30.18
C TRP A 256 1.64 9.41 -29.77
N GLY A 257 2.52 9.96 -30.62
CA GLY A 257 3.95 10.08 -30.30
C GLY A 257 4.22 10.96 -29.07
N ARG A 258 3.48 12.06 -28.89
CA ARG A 258 3.60 12.90 -27.69
C ARG A 258 3.10 12.19 -26.43
N TYR A 259 2.00 11.44 -26.54
CA TYR A 259 1.52 10.60 -25.45
C TYR A 259 2.56 9.57 -25.01
N MET A 260 3.21 8.88 -25.96
CA MET A 260 4.29 7.94 -25.65
C MET A 260 5.49 8.62 -24.98
N LYS A 261 5.86 9.84 -25.42
CA LYS A 261 6.88 10.64 -24.73
C LYS A 261 6.49 10.98 -23.29
N THR A 262 5.22 11.33 -23.03
CA THR A 262 4.72 11.55 -21.67
C THR A 262 4.86 10.30 -20.81
N ARG A 263 4.54 9.12 -21.33
CA ARG A 263 4.70 7.85 -20.62
C ARG A 263 6.17 7.54 -20.30
N HIS A 264 7.06 7.77 -21.26
CA HIS A 264 8.51 7.61 -21.05
C HIS A 264 9.07 8.61 -20.03
N ALA A 265 8.61 9.87 -20.07
CA ALA A 265 9.00 10.87 -19.07
C ALA A 265 8.52 10.47 -17.67
N PHE A 266 7.28 9.97 -17.55
CA PHE A 266 6.75 9.47 -16.28
C PHE A 266 7.53 8.25 -15.76
N ALA A 267 7.97 7.35 -16.65
CA ALA A 267 8.81 6.22 -16.27
C ALA A 267 10.12 6.69 -15.59
N SER A 268 10.63 7.88 -15.90
CA SER A 268 11.84 8.41 -15.24
C SER A 268 11.70 8.64 -13.73
N HIS A 269 10.48 8.65 -13.19
CA HIS A 269 10.17 8.73 -11.75
C HIS A 269 10.01 7.35 -11.08
N GLY A 270 10.49 6.29 -11.73
CA GLY A 270 10.46 4.92 -11.21
C GLY A 270 11.85 4.34 -11.06
N ASN A 271 11.99 3.36 -10.16
CA ASN A 271 13.22 2.58 -10.03
C ASN A 271 13.51 1.79 -11.33
N LEU A 272 14.72 1.93 -11.89
CA LEU A 272 15.16 1.25 -13.11
C LEU A 272 14.98 -0.28 -13.05
N ASP A 273 15.23 -0.90 -11.89
CA ASP A 273 15.08 -2.34 -11.73
C ASP A 273 13.60 -2.74 -11.76
N ARG A 274 12.71 -1.92 -11.21
CA ARG A 274 11.25 -2.12 -11.32
C ARG A 274 10.77 -1.94 -12.74
N GLN A 275 11.31 -0.98 -13.49
CA GLN A 275 10.96 -0.79 -14.90
C GLN A 275 11.36 -2.01 -15.73
N ARG A 276 12.59 -2.52 -15.55
CA ARG A 276 13.04 -3.74 -16.24
C ARG A 276 12.21 -4.96 -15.87
N ALA A 277 11.89 -5.12 -14.60
CA ALA A 277 11.00 -6.19 -14.15
C ALA A 277 9.61 -6.07 -14.78
N ASP A 278 9.07 -4.85 -14.90
CA ASP A 278 7.81 -4.59 -15.58
C ASP A 278 7.86 -4.93 -17.07
N GLU A 279 8.94 -4.55 -17.77
CA GLU A 279 9.13 -4.89 -19.18
C GLU A 279 9.17 -6.41 -19.41
N ILE A 280 9.94 -7.13 -18.58
CA ILE A 280 10.02 -8.60 -18.62
C ILE A 280 8.65 -9.22 -18.34
N TRP A 281 7.94 -8.70 -17.33
CA TRP A 281 6.60 -9.17 -16.98
C TRP A 281 5.60 -8.98 -18.12
N ILE A 282 5.60 -7.81 -18.78
CA ILE A 282 4.77 -7.56 -19.95
C ILE A 282 5.15 -8.51 -21.10
N ASP A 283 6.43 -8.70 -21.34
CA ASP A 283 6.92 -9.56 -22.43
C ASP A 283 6.64 -11.05 -22.21
N SER A 284 6.33 -11.47 -21.00
CA SER A 284 5.86 -12.82 -20.73
C SER A 284 4.54 -13.15 -21.45
N SER A 285 3.66 -12.16 -21.69
CA SER A 285 2.39 -12.40 -22.39
C SER A 285 2.62 -12.90 -23.81
N PRO A 286 2.01 -14.02 -24.24
CA PRO A 286 2.19 -14.52 -25.60
C PRO A 286 1.49 -13.64 -26.64
N TYR A 287 0.49 -12.85 -26.23
CA TYR A 287 -0.36 -12.08 -27.14
C TYR A 287 0.20 -10.69 -27.43
N TRP A 288 0.50 -10.42 -28.71
CA TRP A 288 1.04 -9.12 -29.14
C TRP A 288 0.16 -7.94 -28.73
N PHE A 289 -1.16 -8.05 -28.95
CA PHE A 289 -2.12 -6.99 -28.62
C PHE A 289 -2.17 -6.69 -27.12
N ASP A 290 -2.04 -7.72 -26.27
CA ASP A 290 -2.03 -7.59 -24.82
C ASP A 290 -0.77 -6.84 -24.35
N ARG A 291 0.40 -7.18 -24.89
CA ARG A 291 1.65 -6.46 -24.63
C ARG A 291 1.55 -4.98 -25.01
N GLN A 292 0.99 -4.67 -26.18
CA GLN A 292 0.83 -3.28 -26.62
C GLN A 292 -0.20 -2.53 -25.78
N ALA A 293 -1.35 -3.14 -25.48
CA ALA A 293 -2.36 -2.54 -24.63
C ALA A 293 -1.82 -2.24 -23.21
N CYS A 294 -1.00 -3.14 -22.66
CA CYS A 294 -0.37 -2.96 -21.37
C CYS A 294 0.65 -1.81 -21.39
N ARG A 295 1.57 -1.80 -22.37
CA ARG A 295 2.59 -0.75 -22.52
C ARG A 295 1.97 0.64 -22.72
N TRP A 296 0.96 0.70 -23.57
CA TRP A 296 0.42 1.97 -24.01
C TRP A 296 -0.67 2.50 -23.10
N LEU A 297 -1.57 1.64 -22.63
CA LEU A 297 -2.79 2.05 -21.93
C LEU A 297 -2.82 1.57 -20.47
N SER A 298 -1.79 0.87 -19.99
CA SER A 298 -1.79 0.17 -18.70
C SER A 298 -2.93 -0.85 -18.57
N LEU A 299 -3.41 -1.39 -19.70
CA LEU A 299 -4.44 -2.41 -19.77
C LEU A 299 -3.80 -3.76 -20.05
N CYS A 300 -3.51 -4.53 -19.00
CA CYS A 300 -2.74 -5.76 -19.08
C CYS A 300 -3.65 -6.95 -18.74
N GLY A 301 -3.74 -7.97 -19.59
CA GLY A 301 -4.49 -9.20 -19.31
C GLY A 301 -6.00 -9.06 -19.50
N VAL A 302 -6.48 -8.08 -20.28
CA VAL A 302 -7.93 -7.80 -20.44
C VAL A 302 -8.72 -8.99 -21.02
N HIS A 303 -8.05 -9.85 -21.77
CA HIS A 303 -8.63 -11.04 -22.37
C HIS A 303 -8.79 -12.20 -21.37
N HIS A 304 -8.11 -12.15 -20.23
CA HIS A 304 -8.14 -13.15 -19.16
C HIS A 304 -9.05 -12.76 -17.99
N LEU A 305 -9.71 -11.59 -18.05
CA LEU A 305 -10.52 -11.09 -16.93
C LEU A 305 -11.60 -12.10 -16.54
N ALA A 306 -11.50 -12.55 -15.29
CA ALA A 306 -12.44 -13.48 -14.68
C ALA A 306 -13.02 -12.89 -13.40
N TRP A 307 -14.18 -13.39 -13.01
CA TRP A 307 -14.75 -13.13 -11.70
C TRP A 307 -14.10 -14.08 -10.71
N ASP A 308 -13.65 -13.56 -9.57
CA ASP A 308 -12.89 -14.33 -8.57
C ASP A 308 -13.61 -14.35 -7.22
N PRO A 309 -14.58 -15.27 -7.01
CA PRO A 309 -15.34 -15.34 -5.76
C PRO A 309 -14.50 -15.91 -4.59
N PRO A 310 -14.88 -15.62 -3.33
CA PRO A 310 -14.22 -16.20 -2.15
C PRO A 310 -14.31 -17.72 -2.08
N THR A 311 -15.44 -18.29 -2.53
CA THR A 311 -15.69 -19.73 -2.58
C THR A 311 -16.26 -20.11 -3.95
N LEU A 312 -15.88 -21.29 -4.45
CA LEU A 312 -16.42 -21.81 -5.70
C LEU A 312 -17.74 -22.56 -5.46
N PRO A 313 -18.75 -22.42 -6.33
CA PRO A 313 -19.95 -23.26 -6.26
C PRO A 313 -19.56 -24.73 -6.43
N GLN A 314 -20.11 -25.63 -5.59
CA GLN A 314 -19.82 -27.07 -5.59
C GLN A 314 -20.01 -27.80 -6.95
N GLY A 315 -20.65 -27.17 -7.94
CA GLY A 315 -20.80 -27.70 -9.30
C GLY A 315 -19.72 -27.31 -10.32
N ALA A 316 -18.82 -26.37 -10.00
CA ALA A 316 -17.80 -25.88 -10.92
C ALA A 316 -16.62 -26.85 -11.12
N LEU A 317 -16.46 -27.83 -10.23
CA LEU A 317 -15.42 -28.88 -10.32
C LEU A 317 -15.71 -29.95 -11.40
N ASN A 318 -16.92 -29.95 -11.97
CA ASN A 318 -17.40 -31.01 -12.88
C ASN A 318 -17.38 -30.62 -14.38
N ASP A 319 -16.94 -29.41 -14.73
CA ASP A 319 -16.85 -28.97 -16.14
C ASP A 319 -15.38 -28.69 -16.51
N PRO A 320 -14.60 -29.70 -16.95
CA PRO A 320 -13.21 -29.54 -17.37
C PRO A 320 -13.08 -28.89 -18.78
N GLY A 321 -14.06 -28.08 -19.19
CA GLY A 321 -14.07 -27.38 -20.47
C GLY A 321 -13.10 -26.19 -20.50
N GLU A 322 -12.01 -26.35 -21.24
CA GLU A 322 -11.24 -25.29 -21.93
C GLU A 322 -10.27 -24.38 -21.13
N ARG A 323 -9.77 -24.75 -19.94
CA ARG A 323 -8.61 -24.03 -19.34
C ARG A 323 -7.47 -24.96 -18.90
N ALA A 324 -6.47 -25.03 -19.78
CA ALA A 324 -5.08 -25.51 -19.65
C ALA A 324 -4.80 -27.03 -19.61
N PRO A 325 -3.86 -27.53 -20.44
CA PRO A 325 -3.26 -28.85 -20.30
C PRO A 325 -1.98 -28.74 -19.47
N PHE A 326 -2.05 -28.98 -18.17
CA PHE A 326 -0.89 -29.38 -17.38
C PHE A 326 -1.30 -30.56 -16.51
N ASN A 327 -0.64 -31.69 -16.71
CA ASN A 327 -0.92 -32.95 -16.05
C ASN A 327 -0.88 -32.77 -14.53
N LEU A 328 -2.05 -32.85 -13.92
CA LEU A 328 -2.25 -32.95 -12.49
C LEU A 328 -1.83 -34.37 -12.07
N GLU A 329 -0.55 -34.58 -11.73
CA GLU A 329 -0.17 -35.76 -10.95
C GLU A 329 -0.73 -35.57 -9.54
N LEU A 330 -1.93 -36.12 -9.31
CA LEU A 330 -2.56 -36.20 -8.01
C LEU A 330 -1.75 -37.14 -7.10
N ARG A 331 -0.64 -36.65 -6.54
CA ARG A 331 0.05 -37.36 -5.45
C ARG A 331 -0.71 -37.10 -4.15
N SER A 332 -1.67 -37.99 -3.87
CA SER A 332 -2.19 -38.20 -2.52
C SER A 332 -1.02 -38.45 -1.58
N SER A 333 -0.71 -37.47 -0.73
CA SER A 333 0.22 -37.64 0.39
C SER A 333 -0.50 -38.39 1.50
N ASN A 334 -0.54 -39.73 1.36
CA ASN A 334 -0.89 -40.64 2.44
C ASN A 334 0.18 -40.57 3.55
N ASN A 335 0.04 -39.62 4.48
CA ASN A 335 0.56 -39.71 5.83
C ASN A 335 -0.16 -38.67 6.71
N ASP A 336 -1.41 -38.99 7.04
CA ASP A 336 -2.18 -38.30 8.08
C ASP A 336 -1.45 -38.39 9.43
N LYS A 337 -0.70 -37.35 9.77
CA LYS A 337 -0.44 -36.95 11.15
C LYS A 337 -1.11 -35.59 11.31
N GLY A 338 -2.09 -35.50 12.21
CA GLY A 338 -3.01 -34.35 12.31
C GLY A 338 -2.34 -32.95 12.38
N PRO A 339 -3.15 -31.88 12.27
CA PRO A 339 -2.71 -30.50 12.04
C PRO A 339 -1.63 -29.99 13.02
N HIS A 340 -1.62 -30.48 14.27
CA HIS A 340 -0.63 -30.10 15.29
C HIS A 340 0.75 -30.75 15.19
N SER A 341 0.99 -31.65 14.24
CA SER A 341 2.26 -32.39 14.17
C SER A 341 3.48 -31.51 13.85
N GLY A 342 3.32 -30.38 13.16
CA GLY A 342 4.45 -29.62 12.61
C GLY A 342 5.20 -28.84 13.69
N TRP A 343 4.45 -28.13 14.53
CA TRP A 343 5.01 -27.56 15.75
C TRP A 343 5.47 -28.63 16.73
N GLN A 344 4.73 -29.72 16.92
CA GLN A 344 5.15 -30.78 17.84
C GLN A 344 6.44 -31.47 17.38
N ASP A 345 6.65 -31.66 16.08
CA ASP A 345 7.86 -32.24 15.51
C ASP A 345 9.03 -31.25 15.59
N ALA A 346 8.79 -29.95 15.34
CA ALA A 346 9.77 -28.89 15.54
C ALA A 346 10.18 -28.72 17.01
N LEU A 347 9.22 -28.78 17.95
CA LEU A 347 9.43 -28.71 19.39
C LEU A 347 10.21 -29.93 19.92
N LYS A 348 10.10 -31.10 19.27
CA LYS A 348 10.82 -32.34 19.64
C LYS A 348 12.24 -32.39 19.09
N ASN A 349 12.50 -31.77 17.94
CA ASN A 349 13.79 -31.76 17.26
C ASN A 349 14.28 -30.32 17.01
N PRO A 350 14.63 -29.56 18.05
CA PRO A 350 15.16 -28.20 17.89
C PRO A 350 16.47 -28.21 17.08
N SER A 351 16.69 -27.17 16.26
CA SER A 351 17.91 -27.06 15.46
C SER A 351 19.12 -26.89 16.38
N PRO A 352 20.30 -27.47 16.07
CA PRO A 352 21.54 -27.22 16.82
C PRO A 352 21.95 -25.73 16.88
N GLU A 353 21.39 -24.90 15.99
CA GLU A 353 21.60 -23.45 15.91
C GLU A 353 20.48 -22.62 16.57
N ASP A 354 19.41 -23.26 17.05
CA ASP A 354 18.47 -22.61 17.95
C ASP A 354 19.23 -22.36 19.26
N CYS A 355 19.45 -21.08 19.58
CA CYS A 355 20.29 -20.66 20.70
C CYS A 355 19.67 -21.18 22.01
N ASN A 356 20.14 -22.32 22.48
CA ASN A 356 19.80 -22.87 23.80
C ASN A 356 20.35 -21.93 24.88
N GLY A 357 19.55 -20.95 25.29
CA GLY A 357 19.68 -20.30 26.60
C GLY A 357 20.89 -19.39 26.81
N GLU A 358 21.62 -18.99 25.77
CA GLU A 358 22.72 -18.01 25.90
C GLU A 358 22.38 -16.70 25.17
N GLY A 359 22.07 -15.66 25.94
CA GLY A 359 21.70 -14.33 25.46
C GLY A 359 21.10 -13.46 26.57
N ARG A 360 21.00 -12.13 26.34
CA ARG A 360 20.48 -11.16 27.34
C ARG A 360 19.07 -11.50 27.87
N TYR A 361 18.29 -12.23 27.08
CA TYR A 361 16.90 -12.58 27.37
C TYR A 361 16.67 -14.07 27.61
N ALA A 362 17.73 -14.86 27.80
CA ALA A 362 17.61 -16.26 28.17
C ALA A 362 16.77 -16.43 29.44
N ASN A 363 15.79 -17.34 29.41
CA ASN A 363 14.86 -17.62 30.51
C ASN A 363 14.01 -16.40 30.96
N LYS A 364 13.75 -15.44 30.07
CA LYS A 364 12.89 -14.29 30.39
C LYS A 364 11.43 -14.56 29.99
N ALA A 365 10.54 -14.52 30.98
CA ALA A 365 9.10 -14.64 30.81
C ALA A 365 8.49 -13.45 30.06
N ILE A 366 7.25 -13.63 29.57
CA ILE A 366 6.44 -12.52 29.07
C ILE A 366 6.12 -11.60 30.26
N PRO A 367 6.34 -10.28 30.17
CA PRO A 367 5.93 -9.38 31.23
C PRO A 367 4.39 -9.37 31.40
N ASP A 368 3.88 -9.48 32.62
CA ASP A 368 2.44 -9.59 32.90
C ASP A 368 1.59 -8.50 32.22
N TYR A 369 2.10 -7.26 32.16
CA TYR A 369 1.41 -6.15 31.52
C TYR A 369 1.20 -6.36 30.01
N VAL A 370 2.08 -7.12 29.33
CA VAL A 370 1.93 -7.41 27.89
C VAL A 370 0.68 -8.24 27.65
N LEU A 371 0.42 -9.25 28.49
CA LEU A 371 -0.79 -10.08 28.40
C LEU A 371 -2.03 -9.35 28.93
N GLN A 372 -1.87 -8.54 29.99
CA GLN A 372 -2.96 -7.72 30.54
C GLN A 372 -3.55 -6.75 29.51
N TYR A 373 -2.71 -6.19 28.65
CA TYR A 373 -3.07 -5.22 27.60
C TYR A 373 -3.02 -5.82 26.19
N ALA A 374 -3.05 -7.16 26.08
CA ALA A 374 -3.07 -7.85 24.79
C ALA A 374 -4.28 -7.41 23.94
N PRO A 375 -4.14 -7.28 22.61
CA PRO A 375 -5.24 -6.89 21.75
C PRO A 375 -6.35 -7.96 21.74
N LEU A 376 -7.57 -7.52 21.46
CA LEU A 376 -8.69 -8.36 21.02
C LEU A 376 -9.00 -7.99 19.58
N VAL A 377 -9.30 -8.97 18.74
CA VAL A 377 -9.49 -8.74 17.29
C VAL A 377 -10.87 -9.24 16.86
N TYR A 378 -11.70 -8.34 16.37
CA TYR A 378 -12.89 -8.73 15.61
C TYR A 378 -12.47 -9.19 14.23
N LEU A 379 -12.73 -10.45 13.93
CA LEU A 379 -12.67 -10.98 12.57
C LEU A 379 -13.97 -10.61 11.85
N HIS A 380 -13.91 -10.42 10.53
CA HIS A 380 -15.09 -10.03 9.77
C HIS A 380 -16.12 -11.17 9.74
N SER A 381 -17.41 -10.85 9.87
CA SER A 381 -18.49 -11.86 9.97
C SER A 381 -18.65 -12.75 8.73
N LYS A 382 -18.20 -12.26 7.57
CA LYS A 382 -18.20 -12.97 6.28
C LYS A 382 -16.81 -13.45 5.85
N GLU A 383 -15.84 -13.50 6.77
CA GLU A 383 -14.51 -14.01 6.44
C GLU A 383 -14.59 -15.47 5.97
N ASN A 384 -13.79 -15.81 4.96
CA ASN A 384 -13.64 -17.17 4.45
C ASN A 384 -12.21 -17.70 4.68
N PHE A 385 -11.24 -16.81 4.87
CA PHE A 385 -9.83 -17.11 5.08
C PHE A 385 -9.47 -16.74 6.53
N TRP A 386 -9.58 -17.71 7.42
CA TRP A 386 -9.43 -17.50 8.85
C TRP A 386 -7.95 -17.53 9.27
N PRO A 387 -7.59 -17.10 10.50
CA PRO A 387 -6.23 -17.22 11.01
C PRO A 387 -5.66 -18.62 10.80
N ALA A 388 -4.40 -18.70 10.38
CA ALA A 388 -3.78 -19.93 9.91
C ALA A 388 -2.53 -20.31 10.69
N ASP A 389 -2.30 -21.62 10.79
CA ASP A 389 -1.06 -22.15 11.34
C ASP A 389 0.04 -22.15 10.26
N ILE A 390 1.13 -21.42 10.51
CA ILE A 390 2.29 -21.38 9.61
C ILE A 390 2.93 -22.75 9.36
N ALA A 391 2.84 -23.69 10.31
CA ALA A 391 3.35 -25.05 10.14
C ALA A 391 2.55 -25.82 9.09
N GLU A 392 1.22 -25.64 9.08
CA GLU A 392 0.35 -26.22 8.07
C GLU A 392 0.56 -25.56 6.71
N HIS A 393 0.66 -24.23 6.69
CA HIS A 393 0.94 -23.47 5.48
C HIS A 393 2.20 -23.95 4.74
N ILE A 394 3.32 -24.10 5.43
CA ILE A 394 4.60 -24.51 4.82
C ILE A 394 4.52 -25.91 4.16
N ARG A 395 3.64 -26.80 4.62
CA ARG A 395 3.46 -28.12 4.00
C ARG A 395 2.93 -28.02 2.57
N HIS A 396 2.19 -26.97 2.27
CA HIS A 396 1.61 -26.70 0.95
C HIS A 396 2.52 -25.81 0.09
N MET A 397 3.73 -25.50 0.55
CA MET A 397 4.71 -24.66 -0.17
C MET A 397 5.86 -25.47 -0.74
N ASN A 398 6.42 -24.99 -1.85
CA ASN A 398 7.68 -25.42 -2.44
C ASN A 398 8.61 -24.20 -2.60
N PRO A 399 9.84 -24.22 -2.08
CA PRO A 399 10.71 -23.06 -2.17
C PRO A 399 11.16 -22.88 -3.62
N HIS A 400 11.02 -21.67 -4.15
CA HIS A 400 11.52 -21.30 -5.48
C HIS A 400 12.53 -20.18 -5.35
N ARG A 401 13.59 -20.24 -6.14
CA ARG A 401 14.49 -19.11 -6.38
C ARG A 401 14.12 -18.50 -7.70
N ASP A 402 13.58 -17.28 -7.65
CA ASP A 402 12.88 -16.65 -8.77
C ASP A 402 11.80 -17.60 -9.31
N ASP A 403 12.02 -18.25 -10.46
CA ASP A 403 11.08 -19.21 -11.08
C ASP A 403 11.55 -20.67 -11.03
N SER A 404 12.71 -20.95 -10.41
CA SER A 404 13.28 -22.30 -10.36
C SER A 404 13.03 -22.97 -9.01
N PRO A 405 12.44 -24.19 -8.97
CA PRO A 405 12.21 -24.90 -7.72
C PRO A 405 13.52 -25.29 -7.05
N LEU A 406 13.59 -25.12 -5.73
CA LEU A 406 14.69 -25.58 -4.89
C LEU A 406 14.33 -26.95 -4.30
N ASN A 407 15.18 -27.95 -4.56
CA ASN A 407 15.04 -29.30 -3.97
C ASN A 407 15.56 -29.33 -2.52
N GLN A 408 14.97 -28.52 -1.64
CA GLN A 408 15.30 -28.48 -0.22
C GLN A 408 14.04 -28.77 0.60
N SER A 409 14.14 -29.61 1.63
CA SER A 409 13.04 -29.84 2.57
C SER A 409 12.81 -28.59 3.40
N MET A 410 11.55 -28.30 3.71
CA MET A 410 11.18 -27.15 4.53
C MET A 410 10.49 -27.60 5.82
N SER A 411 11.00 -27.09 6.93
CA SER A 411 10.48 -27.20 8.28
C SER A 411 10.61 -25.83 8.97
N LEU A 412 9.85 -25.61 10.03
CA LEU A 412 9.99 -24.41 10.85
C LEU A 412 11.37 -24.29 11.50
N THR A 413 12.10 -25.40 11.65
CA THR A 413 13.43 -25.49 12.27
C THR A 413 14.58 -25.16 11.32
N ASP A 414 14.39 -25.24 10.01
CA ASP A 414 15.44 -25.10 9.00
C ASP A 414 15.13 -24.05 7.92
N LEU A 415 13.95 -23.40 7.96
CA LEU A 415 13.55 -22.38 6.98
C LEU A 415 14.58 -21.26 6.74
N HIS A 416 15.34 -20.85 7.76
CA HIS A 416 16.39 -19.82 7.61
C HIS A 416 17.53 -20.25 6.66
N THR A 417 17.75 -21.55 6.46
CA THR A 417 18.79 -22.07 5.55
C THR A 417 18.54 -21.64 4.11
N LEU A 418 17.27 -21.40 3.74
CA LEU A 418 16.90 -20.86 2.43
C LEU A 418 17.52 -19.49 2.15
N ASN A 419 17.86 -18.72 3.20
CA ASN A 419 18.51 -17.41 3.06
C ASN A 419 19.95 -17.51 2.51
N GLN A 420 20.57 -18.68 2.53
CA GLN A 420 21.91 -18.90 1.98
C GLN A 420 21.92 -18.86 0.44
N ASN A 421 20.75 -19.00 -0.18
CA ASN A 421 20.62 -18.92 -1.63
C ASN A 421 20.76 -17.46 -2.08
N HIS A 422 21.66 -17.19 -3.03
CA HIS A 422 21.75 -15.89 -3.68
C HIS A 422 20.53 -15.64 -4.56
N GLY A 423 19.74 -14.61 -4.24
CA GLY A 423 18.53 -14.23 -4.99
C GLY A 423 17.30 -14.09 -4.08
N ARG A 424 16.13 -13.80 -4.66
CA ARG A 424 14.88 -13.79 -3.92
C ARG A 424 14.31 -15.21 -3.85
N VAL A 425 13.93 -15.63 -2.65
CA VAL A 425 13.31 -16.93 -2.40
C VAL A 425 11.83 -16.72 -2.09
N PHE A 426 10.98 -17.51 -2.73
CA PHE A 426 9.54 -17.47 -2.62
C PHE A 426 9.04 -18.83 -2.13
N LEU A 427 8.11 -18.83 -1.17
CA LEU A 427 7.40 -20.03 -0.77
C LEU A 427 6.19 -20.20 -1.68
N THR A 428 6.40 -20.87 -2.81
CA THR A 428 5.37 -20.98 -3.86
C THR A 428 4.40 -22.12 -3.56
N SER A 429 3.09 -21.89 -3.70
CA SER A 429 2.04 -22.88 -3.50
C SER A 429 2.21 -24.09 -4.41
N LYS A 430 2.03 -25.29 -3.85
CA LYS A 430 1.96 -26.56 -4.61
C LYS A 430 0.64 -26.70 -5.36
N ASP A 431 -0.42 -26.09 -4.83
CA ASP A 431 -1.77 -26.21 -5.35
C ASP A 431 -2.17 -24.97 -6.17
N ASN A 432 -3.09 -25.17 -7.12
CA ASN A 432 -3.72 -24.04 -7.79
C ASN A 432 -4.69 -23.32 -6.85
N VAL A 433 -4.31 -22.11 -6.43
CA VAL A 433 -5.06 -21.27 -5.48
C VAL A 433 -6.44 -20.84 -5.97
N GLU A 434 -6.68 -20.81 -7.29
CA GLU A 434 -8.01 -20.51 -7.84
C GLU A 434 -9.04 -21.58 -7.52
N LEU A 435 -8.60 -22.83 -7.26
CA LEU A 435 -9.49 -23.93 -6.88
C LEU A 435 -9.94 -23.84 -5.41
N ARG A 436 -9.42 -22.88 -4.64
CA ARG A 436 -9.70 -22.70 -3.21
C ARG A 436 -9.50 -23.99 -2.40
N PRO A 437 -8.29 -24.57 -2.40
CA PRO A 437 -8.02 -25.74 -1.57
C PRO A 437 -8.27 -25.43 -0.09
N GLU A 438 -8.71 -26.45 0.64
CA GLU A 438 -9.22 -26.35 2.02
C GLU A 438 -8.24 -25.67 2.99
N TRP A 439 -6.94 -25.89 2.80
CA TRP A 439 -5.90 -25.34 3.67
C TRP A 439 -5.78 -23.81 3.60
N LEU A 440 -6.26 -23.17 2.51
CA LEU A 440 -6.33 -21.70 2.44
C LEU A 440 -7.36 -21.14 3.41
N HIS A 441 -8.50 -21.82 3.56
CA HIS A 441 -9.62 -21.36 4.40
C HIS A 441 -9.29 -21.40 5.88
N SER A 442 -8.48 -22.38 6.31
CA SER A 442 -8.05 -22.55 7.71
C SER A 442 -9.22 -22.52 8.71
N HIS A 443 -10.26 -23.35 8.51
CA HIS A 443 -11.45 -23.33 9.38
C HIS A 443 -11.17 -23.59 10.87
N MET A 444 -10.03 -24.21 11.21
CA MET A 444 -9.58 -24.35 12.60
C MET A 444 -9.21 -23.00 13.25
N GLY A 445 -8.97 -21.97 12.43
CA GLY A 445 -8.74 -20.60 12.82
C GLY A 445 -9.96 -19.86 13.37
N ILE A 446 -11.16 -20.43 13.22
CA ILE A 446 -12.40 -19.81 13.69
C ILE A 446 -12.38 -19.76 15.23
N PRO A 447 -12.49 -18.57 15.85
CA PRO A 447 -12.49 -18.45 17.30
C PRO A 447 -13.71 -19.13 17.93
N GLU A 448 -13.50 -19.78 19.08
CA GLU A 448 -14.56 -20.33 19.91
C GLU A 448 -15.56 -19.20 20.32
N PRO A 449 -16.89 -19.43 20.28
CA PRO A 449 -17.85 -18.44 20.71
C PRO A 449 -17.67 -18.05 22.18
N TRP A 450 -17.86 -16.78 22.50
CA TRP A 450 -17.88 -16.29 23.87
C TRP A 450 -19.21 -16.66 24.55
N GLU A 451 -19.17 -17.05 25.82
CA GLU A 451 -20.39 -17.27 26.58
C GLU A 451 -21.10 -15.94 26.88
N ARG A 452 -22.43 -15.97 26.96
CA ARG A 452 -23.28 -14.76 27.04
C ARG A 452 -22.95 -13.87 28.24
N ASP A 453 -22.43 -14.44 29.32
CA ASP A 453 -22.06 -13.74 30.55
C ASP A 453 -20.63 -13.15 30.51
N GLU A 454 -19.78 -13.59 29.57
CA GLU A 454 -18.44 -13.02 29.33
C GLU A 454 -18.48 -11.75 28.47
N ILE A 455 -19.60 -11.51 27.76
CA ILE A 455 -19.80 -10.36 26.85
C ILE A 455 -20.37 -9.14 27.61
N SER A 456 -20.08 -8.97 28.90
CA SER A 456 -20.56 -7.82 29.67
C SER A 456 -19.98 -6.50 29.11
N GLU A 457 -20.83 -5.77 28.40
CA GLU A 457 -20.60 -4.40 27.93
C GLU A 457 -20.42 -3.44 29.13
N THR A 458 -19.18 -3.24 29.57
CA THR A 458 -18.84 -2.08 30.41
C THR A 458 -18.55 -0.89 29.50
N THR A 459 -19.63 -0.22 29.06
CA THR A 459 -19.56 1.10 28.44
C THR A 459 -18.93 2.12 29.40
N THR A 460 -17.86 2.76 28.91
CA THR A 460 -17.33 4.09 29.30
C THR A 460 -17.20 4.38 30.80
N SER A 461 -16.04 4.06 31.37
CA SER A 461 -15.51 4.79 32.52
C SER A 461 -14.50 5.82 32.02
N SER A 462 -14.94 7.07 31.94
CA SER A 462 -14.09 8.23 31.71
C SER A 462 -13.07 8.36 32.84
N LEU A 463 -11.86 7.84 32.64
CA LEU A 463 -10.72 8.18 33.49
C LEU A 463 -10.48 9.69 33.38
N LYS A 464 -10.60 10.37 34.54
CA LYS A 464 -10.39 11.80 34.68
C LYS A 464 -9.05 12.20 34.07
N LYS A 465 -9.09 13.20 33.18
CA LYS A 465 -7.92 13.92 32.66
C LYS A 465 -7.15 14.51 33.84
N ASP A 466 -5.90 14.09 34.02
CA ASP A 466 -4.88 14.99 34.57
C ASP A 466 -4.30 15.79 33.39
N PRO A 467 -4.30 17.13 33.45
CA PRO A 467 -3.75 17.97 32.40
C PRO A 467 -2.24 18.09 32.62
N THR A 468 -1.43 17.77 31.61
CA THR A 468 -0.20 18.46 31.17
C THR A 468 0.74 17.50 30.44
N TRP A 469 0.53 17.36 29.13
CA TRP A 469 1.58 16.90 28.21
C TRP A 469 1.60 17.66 26.88
N SER A 470 0.73 18.65 26.73
CA SER A 470 0.76 19.62 25.62
C SER A 470 1.68 20.78 25.99
N ASP A 471 2.99 20.53 26.01
CA ASP A 471 4.04 21.54 25.78
C ASP A 471 5.40 20.91 26.07
N VAL A 472 5.94 20.09 25.14
CA VAL A 472 7.35 20.16 24.69
C VAL A 472 7.46 19.42 23.35
N SER A 473 7.14 20.10 22.25
CA SER A 473 7.73 19.78 20.95
C SER A 473 8.20 21.07 20.29
N ARG A 474 9.35 21.57 20.73
CA ARG A 474 10.15 22.56 20.01
C ARG A 474 11.55 22.64 20.64
N GLN A 475 12.55 22.25 19.84
CA GLN A 475 13.94 22.73 19.87
C GLN A 475 14.78 22.43 21.13
N HIS A 476 15.62 21.38 21.08
CA HIS A 476 17.10 21.56 21.09
C HIS A 476 17.87 20.23 21.01
N TRP A 477 19.06 20.35 20.42
CA TRP A 477 20.05 19.31 20.14
C TRP A 477 20.84 18.91 21.40
N LEU A 478 21.37 17.69 21.40
CA LEU A 478 22.19 17.07 22.45
C LEU A 478 23.40 17.93 22.88
N HIS A 479 23.72 17.96 24.18
CA HIS A 479 24.99 17.46 24.73
C HIS A 479 25.13 17.67 26.27
N ARG A 480 25.70 16.64 26.91
CA ARG A 480 26.78 16.68 27.92
C ARG A 480 26.44 16.33 29.39
N ILE A 481 26.93 15.13 29.77
CA ILE A 481 27.67 14.69 30.98
C ILE A 481 27.02 14.85 32.37
N SER A 482 27.08 13.73 33.09
CA SER A 482 26.72 13.38 34.48
C SER A 482 27.15 14.36 35.59
N ASP A 483 26.43 14.33 36.73
CA ASP A 483 27.03 14.47 38.08
C ASP A 483 26.49 13.35 39.01
N PRO A 484 27.35 12.44 39.51
CA PRO A 484 26.97 11.32 40.37
C PRO A 484 27.13 11.68 41.85
N ARG A 485 26.25 12.50 42.42
CA ARG A 485 26.25 12.75 43.87
C ARG A 485 24.84 12.96 44.42
N ARG A 486 24.26 11.89 44.97
CA ARG A 486 23.57 11.89 46.28
C ARG A 486 23.20 10.46 46.66
N PHE A 487 24.19 9.81 47.26
CA PHE A 487 24.02 8.72 48.20
C PHE A 487 23.37 9.30 49.47
N SER A 488 22.27 8.71 49.95
CA SER A 488 21.89 8.80 51.36
C SER A 488 21.14 7.55 51.77
N TRP A 489 21.78 6.83 52.67
CA TRP A 489 21.21 5.73 53.45
C TRP A 489 20.17 6.26 54.43
N SER A 490 19.11 5.50 54.67
CA SER A 490 18.47 5.47 55.98
C SER A 490 17.86 4.09 56.23
N SER A 491 18.31 3.54 57.34
CA SER A 491 18.15 2.21 57.89
C SER A 491 16.78 1.95 58.54
N ALA A 492 16.31 0.71 58.36
CA ALA A 492 15.66 -0.18 59.33
C ALA A 492 14.71 0.39 60.41
N SER A 493 13.47 -0.12 60.41
CA SER A 493 12.84 -0.62 61.65
C SER A 493 12.06 -1.93 61.42
N THR A 494 12.49 -2.95 62.17
CA THR A 494 11.81 -4.18 62.63
C THR A 494 10.40 -3.90 63.22
N ARG A 495 9.34 -4.73 63.22
CA ARG A 495 9.04 -6.19 63.28
C ARG A 495 7.46 -6.31 63.33
N PRO A 496 6.78 -7.48 63.51
CA PRO A 496 7.01 -8.86 63.05
C PRO A 496 5.74 -9.58 62.47
N SER A 497 6.00 -10.61 61.64
CA SER A 497 5.37 -11.95 61.50
C SER A 497 3.89 -12.22 61.90
N ALA A 498 3.13 -12.78 60.94
CA ALA A 498 2.35 -14.02 61.16
C ALA A 498 2.07 -14.79 59.83
N ASN A 499 2.70 -15.96 59.72
CA ASN A 499 2.32 -17.21 59.02
C ASN A 499 1.09 -17.24 58.08
N GLN A 500 1.29 -17.79 56.87
CA GLN A 500 0.96 -19.21 56.60
C GLN A 500 1.63 -19.72 55.31
N ASN A 501 2.49 -20.72 55.48
CA ASN A 501 2.96 -21.61 54.43
C ASN A 501 1.81 -22.53 53.98
N MET A 502 1.67 -22.73 52.66
CA MET A 502 1.29 -24.05 52.17
C MET A 502 1.90 -24.30 50.79
N VAL A 503 3.06 -24.95 50.82
CA VAL A 503 3.64 -25.70 49.70
C VAL A 503 2.79 -26.94 49.49
N ARG A 504 2.35 -27.22 48.26
CA ARG A 504 2.19 -28.62 47.84
C ARG A 504 2.48 -28.81 46.34
N ARG A 505 3.53 -29.60 46.14
CA ARG A 505 4.08 -30.18 44.93
C ARG A 505 3.28 -31.44 44.52
N HIS A 506 3.52 -31.91 43.30
CA HIS A 506 3.17 -33.20 42.67
C HIS A 506 2.01 -33.10 41.66
N GLN A 507 2.02 -33.71 40.47
CA GLN A 507 2.86 -34.80 39.93
C GLN A 507 2.63 -34.90 38.41
N GLU A 508 3.68 -35.15 37.63
CA GLU A 508 3.56 -35.72 36.28
C GLU A 508 3.14 -37.21 36.37
N LYS A 509 2.31 -37.71 35.42
CA LYS A 509 2.50 -38.95 34.61
C LYS A 509 1.25 -39.35 33.75
N PRO A 510 1.37 -40.30 32.77
CA PRO A 510 0.88 -40.10 31.39
C PRO A 510 -0.18 -41.11 30.87
N VAL A 511 -0.62 -40.89 29.61
CA VAL A 511 -1.30 -41.77 28.61
C VAL A 511 -2.67 -42.39 28.97
N GLY A 512 -3.66 -42.16 28.09
CA GLY A 512 -4.84 -43.03 27.92
C GLY A 512 -6.11 -42.25 27.61
N GLY A 513 -6.61 -42.35 26.38
CA GLY A 513 -7.75 -41.58 25.89
C GLY A 513 -9.04 -41.85 26.65
N THR A 514 -9.74 -40.76 26.96
CA THR A 514 -11.20 -40.62 26.99
C THR A 514 -11.51 -39.13 27.02
N SER A 515 -12.44 -38.70 26.18
CA SER A 515 -12.97 -37.34 26.09
C SER A 515 -13.29 -36.75 27.46
N THR A 516 -12.62 -35.66 27.82
CA THR A 516 -13.03 -34.75 28.90
C THR A 516 -13.14 -33.36 28.30
N ASP A 517 -14.36 -32.83 28.26
CA ASP A 517 -14.66 -31.44 27.94
C ASP A 517 -13.79 -30.51 28.79
N GLU A 518 -12.77 -29.91 28.19
CA GLU A 518 -12.15 -28.69 28.71
C GLU A 518 -13.19 -27.56 28.65
N PRO A 519 -13.26 -26.65 29.64
CA PRO A 519 -14.16 -25.51 29.57
C PRO A 519 -13.83 -24.68 28.32
N LYS A 520 -14.82 -24.52 27.43
CA LYS A 520 -14.68 -23.74 26.19
C LYS A 520 -14.19 -22.35 26.53
N GLN A 521 -13.03 -21.96 26.02
CA GLN A 521 -12.42 -20.68 26.34
C GLN A 521 -12.84 -19.66 25.27
N GLY A 522 -13.85 -18.84 25.56
CA GLY A 522 -14.41 -17.88 24.61
C GLY A 522 -13.35 -17.07 23.85
N GLY A 523 -13.38 -17.08 22.53
CA GLY A 523 -12.44 -16.37 21.66
C GLY A 523 -11.09 -17.06 21.41
N ARG A 524 -10.84 -18.27 21.92
CA ARG A 524 -9.64 -19.05 21.56
C ARG A 524 -9.74 -19.54 20.11
N SER A 525 -8.66 -19.40 19.35
CA SER A 525 -8.51 -20.00 18.02
C SER A 525 -7.45 -21.11 18.09
N GLU A 526 -7.62 -22.20 17.32
CA GLU A 526 -6.59 -23.24 17.25
C GLU A 526 -5.35 -22.78 16.46
N ALA A 527 -5.52 -21.80 15.57
CA ALA A 527 -4.39 -21.15 14.91
C ALA A 527 -3.67 -20.24 15.92
N PRO A 528 -2.34 -20.37 16.07
CA PRO A 528 -1.58 -19.57 17.03
C PRO A 528 -1.34 -18.15 16.50
N ALA A 529 -1.36 -17.17 17.40
CA ALA A 529 -0.76 -15.86 17.14
C ALA A 529 0.72 -15.87 17.52
N HIS A 530 1.50 -14.93 16.98
CA HIS A 530 2.94 -14.83 17.28
C HIS A 530 3.28 -13.50 17.95
N LEU A 531 3.91 -13.57 19.11
CA LEU A 531 4.29 -12.40 19.92
C LEU A 531 5.81 -12.19 19.86
N VAL A 532 6.25 -11.03 19.39
CA VAL A 532 7.66 -10.62 19.44
C VAL A 532 7.79 -9.40 20.35
N ILE A 533 8.61 -9.52 21.39
CA ILE A 533 8.83 -8.49 22.40
C ILE A 533 10.21 -7.86 22.19
N VAL A 534 10.25 -6.53 22.07
CA VAL A 534 11.46 -5.77 21.80
C VAL A 534 11.66 -4.71 22.88
N GLU A 535 12.78 -4.77 23.61
CA GLU A 535 13.13 -3.76 24.61
C GLU A 535 13.95 -2.63 23.96
N LYS A 536 13.40 -1.42 23.97
CA LYS A 536 14.02 -0.25 23.30
C LYS A 536 14.92 0.58 24.22
N GLY A 537 14.95 0.25 25.52
CA GLY A 537 15.62 1.05 26.55
C GLY A 537 14.71 2.14 27.13
N SER A 538 15.18 2.84 28.17
CA SER A 538 14.41 3.90 28.87
C SER A 538 13.02 3.46 29.34
N GLY A 539 12.88 2.18 29.70
CA GLY A 539 11.61 1.57 30.10
C GLY A 539 10.61 1.36 28.96
N ILE A 540 11.01 1.56 27.70
CA ILE A 540 10.16 1.36 26.52
C ILE A 540 10.26 -0.10 26.06
N VAL A 541 9.09 -0.72 25.86
CA VAL A 541 8.95 -2.08 25.35
C VAL A 541 7.88 -2.08 24.28
N ASP A 542 8.18 -2.63 23.11
CA ASP A 542 7.23 -2.84 22.03
C ASP A 542 6.83 -4.32 21.99
N ALA A 543 5.53 -4.59 22.06
CA ALA A 543 4.96 -5.91 21.87
C ALA A 543 4.31 -6.00 20.50
N PHE A 544 4.93 -6.73 19.58
CA PHE A 544 4.43 -6.99 18.23
C PHE A 544 3.57 -8.25 18.25
N TRP A 545 2.29 -8.10 17.92
CA TRP A 545 1.35 -9.20 17.74
C TRP A 545 1.16 -9.45 16.26
N PHE A 546 1.66 -10.59 15.77
CA PHE A 546 1.54 -11.01 14.38
C PHE A 546 0.39 -11.99 14.21
N PHE A 547 -0.36 -11.79 13.14
CA PHE A 547 -1.49 -12.61 12.70
C PHE A 547 -1.16 -13.14 11.31
N PHE A 548 -1.28 -14.45 11.14
CA PHE A 548 -0.99 -15.10 9.88
C PHE A 548 -2.26 -15.65 9.26
N TYR A 549 -2.40 -15.48 7.94
CA TYR A 549 -3.46 -16.10 7.16
C TYR A 549 -2.81 -16.81 5.96
N SER A 550 -3.37 -17.94 5.54
CA SER A 550 -2.80 -18.71 4.42
C SER A 550 -3.02 -18.04 3.07
N TYR A 551 -3.97 -17.10 2.99
CA TYR A 551 -4.36 -16.46 1.74
C TYR A 551 -4.97 -15.09 2.01
N ASN A 552 -4.47 -14.07 1.34
CA ASN A 552 -5.11 -12.77 1.27
C ASN A 552 -6.00 -12.72 0.04
N LEU A 553 -7.28 -12.49 0.26
CA LEU A 553 -8.27 -12.29 -0.77
C LEU A 553 -8.52 -10.79 -0.97
N GLY A 554 -7.95 -10.25 -2.03
CA GLY A 554 -7.94 -8.83 -2.32
C GLY A 554 -9.32 -8.19 -2.51
N GLN A 555 -9.35 -6.87 -2.49
CA GLN A 555 -10.60 -6.12 -2.64
C GLN A 555 -11.03 -5.98 -4.09
N THR A 556 -12.29 -5.56 -4.28
CA THR A 556 -12.90 -5.47 -5.61
C THR A 556 -13.12 -4.04 -6.09
N VAL A 557 -12.88 -3.81 -7.38
CA VAL A 557 -13.25 -2.59 -8.11
C VAL A 557 -14.10 -3.02 -9.31
N LEU A 558 -15.35 -2.53 -9.39
CA LEU A 558 -16.30 -2.94 -10.44
C LEU A 558 -16.46 -4.48 -10.53
N SER A 559 -16.50 -5.16 -9.38
CA SER A 559 -16.57 -6.63 -9.26
C SER A 559 -15.32 -7.39 -9.73
N MET A 560 -14.23 -6.70 -10.06
CA MET A 560 -12.95 -7.30 -10.39
C MET A 560 -12.02 -7.24 -9.19
N ARG A 561 -11.27 -8.31 -8.92
CA ARG A 561 -10.45 -8.45 -7.72
C ARG A 561 -9.00 -8.04 -7.96
N PHE A 562 -8.35 -7.49 -6.94
CA PHE A 562 -6.96 -7.02 -6.99
C PHE A 562 -6.25 -7.24 -5.65
N GLY A 563 -4.98 -7.63 -5.71
CA GLY A 563 -4.11 -7.80 -4.54
C GLY A 563 -4.22 -9.18 -3.87
N ASN A 564 -4.72 -10.20 -4.56
CA ASN A 564 -4.71 -11.57 -4.06
C ASN A 564 -3.28 -12.06 -3.86
N HIS A 565 -2.98 -12.77 -2.79
CA HIS A 565 -1.65 -13.37 -2.63
C HIS A 565 -1.68 -14.52 -1.62
N VAL A 566 -0.74 -15.45 -1.78
CA VAL A 566 -0.56 -16.60 -0.87
C VAL A 566 0.23 -16.15 0.35
N GLY A 567 -0.23 -16.58 1.52
CA GLY A 567 0.28 -16.11 2.81
C GLY A 567 -0.11 -14.66 3.08
N ASP A 568 -0.33 -14.30 4.33
CA ASP A 568 -0.63 -12.93 4.72
C ASP A 568 -0.10 -12.67 6.13
N TRP A 569 0.66 -11.59 6.30
CA TRP A 569 1.27 -11.22 7.57
C TRP A 569 0.80 -9.83 7.99
N GLU A 570 -0.21 -9.83 8.85
CA GLU A 570 -0.75 -8.63 9.49
C GLU A 570 -0.25 -8.54 10.94
N HIS A 571 -0.19 -7.34 11.49
CA HIS A 571 0.28 -7.15 12.85
C HIS A 571 -0.23 -5.87 13.52
N CYS A 572 -0.21 -5.88 14.85
CA CYS A 572 -0.28 -4.66 15.63
C CYS A 572 0.88 -4.57 16.62
N VAL A 573 1.16 -3.34 17.07
CA VAL A 573 2.18 -3.10 18.10
C VAL A 573 1.57 -2.36 19.24
N VAL A 574 1.71 -2.88 20.46
CA VAL A 574 1.40 -2.14 21.69
C VAL A 574 2.72 -1.66 22.29
N ARG A 575 2.91 -0.33 22.33
CA ARG A 575 4.08 0.29 22.93
C ARG A 575 3.82 0.60 24.39
N PHE A 576 4.69 0.09 25.26
CA PHE A 576 4.68 0.33 26.69
C PHE A 576 5.81 1.28 27.09
N GLN A 577 5.56 2.06 28.13
CA GLN A 577 6.57 2.86 28.81
C GLN A 577 6.43 2.65 30.31
N HIS A 578 7.46 2.08 30.94
CA HIS A 578 7.44 1.68 32.36
C HIS A 578 6.23 0.77 32.69
N GLY A 579 5.91 -0.17 31.80
CA GLY A 579 4.81 -1.12 31.95
C GLY A 579 3.41 -0.56 31.68
N LYS A 580 3.26 0.73 31.34
CA LYS A 580 1.96 1.33 30.98
C LYS A 580 1.84 1.45 29.45
N PRO A 581 0.70 1.06 28.84
CA PRO A 581 0.52 1.19 27.42
C PRO A 581 0.38 2.67 27.03
N ARG A 582 1.03 3.07 25.94
CA ARG A 582 1.08 4.47 25.48
C ARG A 582 0.52 4.65 24.08
N ALA A 583 0.84 3.75 23.18
CA ALA A 583 0.42 3.85 21.78
C ALA A 583 0.19 2.46 21.19
N VAL A 584 -0.65 2.42 20.16
CA VAL A 584 -0.94 1.24 19.36
C VAL A 584 -0.67 1.55 17.90
N PHE A 585 0.05 0.69 17.20
CA PHE A 585 0.19 0.73 15.75
C PHE A 585 -0.61 -0.40 15.13
N LEU A 586 -1.33 -0.11 14.04
CA LEU A 586 -2.12 -1.06 13.28
C LEU A 586 -1.57 -1.12 11.86
N SER A 587 -1.25 -2.33 11.36
CA SER A 587 -0.84 -2.49 9.97
C SER A 587 -2.01 -2.38 9.01
N GLU A 588 -1.78 -1.66 7.92
CA GLU A 588 -2.73 -1.51 6.82
C GLU A 588 -1.95 -1.72 5.52
N HIS A 589 -2.02 -2.94 4.98
CA HIS A 589 -1.27 -3.37 3.80
C HIS A 589 0.25 -3.11 3.94
N ALA A 590 0.85 -2.35 3.01
CA ALA A 590 2.28 -2.01 3.03
C ALA A 590 2.69 -0.98 4.10
N ALA A 591 1.75 -0.42 4.88
CA ALA A 591 2.02 0.60 5.89
C ALA A 591 1.10 0.42 7.11
N GLY A 592 0.56 1.52 7.65
CA GLY A 592 -0.30 1.50 8.83
C GLY A 592 -0.38 2.84 9.54
N GLN A 593 -1.13 2.86 10.64
CA GLN A 593 -1.37 4.06 11.44
C GLN A 593 -1.06 3.83 12.91
N ALA A 594 -0.58 4.88 13.58
CA ALA A 594 -0.32 4.89 15.01
C ALA A 594 -1.37 5.74 15.74
N TYR A 595 -1.81 5.25 16.88
CA TYR A 595 -2.82 5.85 17.73
C TYR A 595 -2.31 5.91 19.16
N THR A 596 -2.76 6.89 19.94
CA THR A 596 -2.61 6.81 21.39
C THR A 596 -3.43 5.63 21.89
N TYR A 597 -2.95 4.98 22.95
CA TYR A 597 -3.67 3.83 23.51
C TYR A 597 -5.10 4.19 23.94
N ASP A 598 -5.28 5.42 24.43
CA ASP A 598 -6.56 5.93 24.88
C ASP A 598 -7.57 6.14 23.74
N ALA A 599 -7.09 6.34 22.50
CA ALA A 599 -7.96 6.57 21.34
C ALA A 599 -8.78 5.35 20.91
N LEU A 600 -8.30 4.14 21.19
CA LEU A 600 -8.94 2.89 20.77
C LEU A 600 -10.09 2.48 21.70
N GLU A 601 -11.08 1.78 21.12
CA GLU A 601 -12.08 1.02 21.87
C GLU A 601 -11.36 -0.01 22.76
N LYS A 602 -11.92 -0.24 23.96
CA LYS A 602 -11.37 -1.19 24.93
C LYS A 602 -12.46 -2.08 25.48
N ARG A 603 -12.12 -3.34 25.76
CA ARG A 603 -12.91 -4.25 26.58
C ARG A 603 -12.09 -4.56 27.84
N GLY A 604 -12.57 -4.10 28.98
CA GLY A 604 -11.75 -4.02 30.18
C GLY A 604 -10.51 -3.15 29.93
N ALA A 605 -9.32 -3.71 30.16
CA ALA A 605 -8.06 -3.03 29.91
C ALA A 605 -7.55 -3.15 28.47
N ARG A 606 -8.09 -4.09 27.67
CA ARG A 606 -7.53 -4.56 26.40
C ARG A 606 -8.05 -3.76 25.21
N PRO A 607 -7.20 -3.38 24.23
CA PRO A 607 -7.64 -2.65 23.05
C PRO A 607 -8.37 -3.59 22.08
N VAL A 608 -9.40 -3.07 21.42
CA VAL A 608 -10.22 -3.80 20.44
C VAL A 608 -9.86 -3.32 19.03
N LEU A 609 -9.52 -4.28 18.17
CA LEU A 609 -9.10 -4.08 16.78
C LEU A 609 -10.07 -4.79 15.83
N TYR A 610 -10.03 -4.42 14.56
CA TYR A 610 -10.91 -4.96 13.53
C TYR A 610 -10.10 -5.41 12.31
N SER A 611 -10.21 -6.67 11.92
CA SER A 611 -9.61 -7.23 10.71
C SER A 611 -10.54 -7.03 9.52
N ALA A 612 -10.01 -6.50 8.42
CA ALA A 612 -10.76 -6.36 7.18
C ALA A 612 -11.06 -7.73 6.54
N ILE A 613 -12.18 -7.82 5.81
CA ILE A 613 -12.53 -9.03 5.06
C ILE A 613 -11.53 -9.28 3.93
N GLY A 614 -10.92 -10.47 3.94
CA GLY A 614 -10.03 -10.99 2.90
C GLY A 614 -8.65 -10.32 2.83
N SER A 615 -8.56 -9.00 2.99
CA SER A 615 -7.28 -8.27 3.01
C SER A 615 -6.60 -8.24 4.38
N HIS A 616 -7.34 -8.60 5.43
CA HIS A 616 -6.93 -8.68 6.84
C HIS A 616 -6.27 -7.44 7.47
N ALA A 617 -6.19 -6.33 6.74
CA ALA A 617 -5.71 -5.06 7.25
C ALA A 617 -6.42 -4.68 8.56
N MET A 618 -5.66 -4.12 9.49
CA MET A 618 -6.06 -3.90 10.87
C MET A 618 -6.53 -2.46 11.08
N TYR A 619 -7.76 -2.29 11.57
CA TYR A 619 -8.40 -1.00 11.77
C TYR A 619 -8.85 -0.77 13.21
N PRO A 620 -8.96 0.50 13.66
CA PRO A 620 -9.37 0.83 15.02
C PRO A 620 -10.89 0.81 15.24
N GLY A 621 -11.68 0.63 14.17
CA GLY A 621 -13.14 0.66 14.22
C GLY A 621 -13.79 -0.03 13.03
N PRO A 622 -15.08 -0.40 13.13
CA PRO A 622 -15.82 -1.05 12.05
C PRO A 622 -16.22 -0.05 10.95
N GLY A 623 -16.51 -0.55 9.76
CA GLY A 623 -17.01 0.20 8.61
C GLY A 623 -16.10 0.15 7.39
N ASP A 624 -16.32 1.11 6.49
CA ASP A 624 -15.61 1.25 5.22
C ASP A 624 -14.33 2.07 5.37
N HIS A 625 -13.20 1.47 4.97
CA HIS A 625 -11.87 2.07 4.99
C HIS A 625 -11.31 2.18 3.56
N PRO A 626 -11.59 3.28 2.83
CA PRO A 626 -11.09 3.43 1.46
C PRO A 626 -9.57 3.53 1.42
N TYR A 627 -8.94 2.87 0.44
CA TYR A 627 -7.50 2.97 0.19
C TYR A 627 -7.13 3.04 -1.30
N VAL A 628 -5.97 3.66 -1.61
CA VAL A 628 -5.29 3.74 -2.92
C VAL A 628 -6.05 4.42 -4.07
N LEU A 629 -7.29 4.04 -4.38
CA LEU A 629 -8.03 4.53 -5.55
C LEU A 629 -9.03 5.66 -5.24
N PRO A 630 -9.20 6.61 -6.17
CA PRO A 630 -10.18 7.70 -6.05
C PRO A 630 -11.63 7.16 -5.96
N PHE A 631 -12.55 8.01 -5.49
CA PHE A 631 -13.97 7.71 -5.28
C PHE A 631 -14.29 6.56 -4.30
N LYS A 632 -13.33 6.16 -3.45
CA LYS A 632 -13.51 5.03 -2.52
C LYS A 632 -13.83 3.71 -3.24
N MET A 633 -13.35 3.57 -4.49
CA MET A 633 -13.65 2.39 -5.31
C MET A 633 -12.96 1.14 -4.80
N LEU A 634 -11.79 1.30 -4.19
CA LEU A 634 -11.09 0.25 -3.46
C LEU A 634 -11.15 0.62 -1.98
N LYS A 635 -11.71 -0.27 -1.17
CA LYS A 635 -11.94 -0.07 0.26
C LYS A 635 -11.91 -1.40 0.97
N ASP A 636 -11.45 -1.38 2.19
CA ASP A 636 -11.61 -2.48 3.13
C ASP A 636 -12.92 -2.32 3.90
N GLU A 637 -13.51 -3.44 4.28
CA GLU A 637 -14.72 -3.50 5.09
C GLU A 637 -14.43 -4.30 6.36
N THR A 638 -14.82 -3.72 7.50
CA THR A 638 -14.63 -4.29 8.84
C THR A 638 -15.95 -4.30 9.60
N ASP A 639 -16.19 -5.32 10.43
CA ASP A 639 -17.41 -5.41 11.25
C ASP A 639 -17.17 -6.09 12.60
N ARG A 640 -18.24 -6.27 13.39
CA ARG A 640 -18.21 -6.97 14.68
C ARG A 640 -18.58 -8.44 14.51
N GLY A 641 -17.81 -9.18 13.73
CA GLY A 641 -17.94 -10.63 13.59
C GLY A 641 -17.41 -11.40 14.81
N PRO A 642 -16.87 -12.62 14.63
CA PRO A 642 -16.29 -13.39 15.72
C PRO A 642 -15.15 -12.63 16.42
N LEU A 643 -15.20 -12.55 17.74
CA LEU A 643 -14.15 -11.92 18.54
C LEU A 643 -13.06 -12.95 18.86
N TRP A 644 -11.86 -12.70 18.36
CA TRP A 644 -10.67 -13.49 18.62
C TRP A 644 -9.87 -12.90 19.79
N ASP A 645 -9.38 -13.79 20.66
CA ASP A 645 -8.41 -13.51 21.69
C ASP A 645 -7.05 -14.13 21.33
N PRO A 646 -6.14 -13.35 20.70
CA PRO A 646 -4.80 -13.81 20.36
C PRO A 646 -4.01 -14.35 21.56
N ALA A 647 -4.23 -13.84 22.78
CA ALA A 647 -3.44 -14.21 23.95
C ALA A 647 -3.70 -15.63 24.47
N LYS A 648 -4.79 -16.28 24.02
CA LYS A 648 -5.15 -17.65 24.44
C LYS A 648 -4.37 -18.76 23.73
N ASN A 649 -3.71 -18.45 22.61
CA ASN A 649 -2.88 -19.40 21.86
C ASN A 649 -1.72 -18.65 21.18
N ILE A 650 -0.56 -18.59 21.84
CA ILE A 650 0.58 -17.80 21.37
C ILE A 650 1.89 -18.60 21.33
N TYR A 651 2.73 -18.26 20.36
CA TYR A 651 4.17 -18.48 20.44
C TYR A 651 4.89 -17.14 20.62
N SER A 652 5.67 -17.02 21.70
CA SER A 652 6.31 -15.78 22.11
C SER A 652 7.83 -15.82 22.04
N TYR A 653 8.42 -14.67 21.69
CA TYR A 653 9.86 -14.50 21.48
C TYR A 653 10.32 -13.12 21.95
N TRP A 654 11.50 -13.03 22.54
CA TRP A 654 12.29 -11.80 22.67
C TRP A 654 13.13 -11.59 21.41
N TYR A 655 13.27 -10.34 20.98
CA TYR A 655 14.17 -9.98 19.89
C TYR A 655 15.27 -9.03 20.39
N ASP A 656 16.52 -9.48 20.27
CA ASP A 656 17.70 -8.67 20.56
C ASP A 656 18.27 -8.10 19.25
N TYR A 657 18.32 -6.78 19.14
CA TYR A 657 18.75 -6.07 17.94
C TYR A 657 20.07 -5.31 18.20
N PRO A 658 21.02 -5.31 17.24
CA PRO A 658 22.27 -4.61 17.39
C PRO A 658 22.03 -3.10 17.40
N LYS A 659 22.55 -2.40 18.40
CA LYS A 659 22.55 -0.93 18.40
C LYS A 659 23.51 -0.44 17.33
N HIS A 660 22.99 0.14 16.24
CA HIS A 660 23.83 0.78 15.23
C HIS A 660 24.69 1.88 15.86
N SER A 661 25.99 1.61 16.05
CA SER A 661 26.97 2.64 16.34
C SER A 661 27.17 3.45 15.06
N GLY A 662 26.75 4.72 15.06
CA GLY A 662 26.85 5.59 13.90
C GLY A 662 28.26 5.63 13.31
N LYS A 663 28.43 5.06 12.11
CA LYS A 663 29.46 5.37 11.10
C LYS A 663 29.18 4.58 9.81
N ASN A 664 28.83 5.32 8.75
CA ASN A 664 28.97 5.03 7.32
C ASN A 664 28.83 3.57 6.86
N SER A 665 27.60 3.12 6.62
CA SER A 665 27.33 1.92 5.79
C SER A 665 27.47 2.26 4.31
N SER A 666 28.70 2.18 3.82
CA SER A 666 28.99 2.07 2.38
C SER A 666 30.06 1.00 2.19
N ASN A 667 29.67 -0.26 2.46
CA ASN A 667 30.28 -1.53 2.04
C ASN A 667 29.89 -2.64 3.03
N LEU A 668 28.70 -3.25 2.85
CA LEU A 668 28.42 -4.58 3.40
C LEU A 668 28.21 -5.54 2.23
N GLY A 669 29.32 -5.87 1.58
CA GLY A 669 29.41 -7.01 0.70
C GLY A 669 29.63 -8.26 1.54
N VAL A 670 28.76 -9.26 1.33
CA VAL A 670 29.10 -10.68 1.16
C VAL A 670 30.37 -11.14 1.90
N GLU A 671 30.32 -11.29 3.23
CA GLU A 671 31.33 -12.05 4.01
C GLU A 671 30.86 -12.37 5.44
N ALA A 672 29.62 -12.88 5.57
CA ALA A 672 29.01 -13.25 6.86
C ALA A 672 28.62 -14.74 6.94
N ALA A 673 29.40 -15.63 6.31
CA ALA A 673 29.04 -17.05 6.18
C ALA A 673 29.81 -18.01 7.11
N GLU A 674 30.61 -17.55 8.09
CA GLU A 674 31.50 -18.50 8.80
C GLU A 674 31.81 -18.16 10.27
N ARG A 675 30.82 -17.73 11.08
CA ARG A 675 31.05 -17.55 12.53
C ARG A 675 29.93 -18.14 13.40
N ARG A 676 30.36 -19.02 14.31
CA ARG A 676 29.59 -19.82 15.26
C ARG A 676 29.16 -18.96 16.47
N CYS A 677 27.85 -18.88 16.73
CA CYS A 677 27.06 -18.49 17.91
C CYS A 677 27.60 -17.57 19.03
N SER A 678 28.79 -16.98 18.95
CA SER A 678 29.34 -16.10 19.97
C SER A 678 29.78 -14.79 19.31
N GLU A 679 29.23 -13.70 19.84
CA GLU A 679 29.59 -12.28 19.63
C GLU A 679 28.82 -11.40 18.62
N THR A 680 27.91 -11.89 17.76
CA THR A 680 27.09 -10.98 16.89
C THR A 680 25.66 -11.43 16.51
N SER A 681 24.95 -12.25 17.29
CA SER A 681 23.63 -12.74 16.86
C SER A 681 22.49 -11.74 17.10
N GLU A 682 22.02 -11.07 16.04
CA GLU A 682 20.61 -10.72 15.92
C GLU A 682 19.78 -11.97 16.21
N GLY A 683 19.11 -12.01 17.36
CA GLY A 683 18.61 -13.26 17.92
C GLY A 683 17.17 -13.15 18.37
N PHE A 684 16.30 -13.92 17.72
CA PHE A 684 15.03 -14.31 18.32
C PHE A 684 15.31 -15.37 19.39
N ILE A 685 14.78 -15.16 20.59
CA ILE A 685 14.95 -16.03 21.77
C ILE A 685 13.55 -16.38 22.27
N PRO A 686 13.16 -17.66 22.36
CA PRO A 686 11.85 -18.04 22.87
C PRO A 686 11.68 -17.65 24.35
N THR A 687 10.46 -17.35 24.78
CA THR A 687 10.18 -17.05 26.19
C THR A 687 10.04 -18.32 27.03
N THR A 688 9.96 -18.19 28.35
CA THR A 688 9.84 -19.34 29.27
C THR A 688 8.52 -20.10 29.14
N GLU A 689 7.50 -19.48 28.57
CA GLU A 689 6.18 -20.06 28.31
C GLU A 689 6.23 -21.10 27.17
N ASN A 690 7.17 -20.95 26.23
CA ASN A 690 7.34 -21.82 25.06
C ASN A 690 8.84 -22.06 24.74
N PRO A 691 9.63 -22.62 25.66
CA PRO A 691 11.10 -22.61 25.60
C PRO A 691 11.69 -23.37 24.40
N ASN A 692 10.96 -24.35 23.87
CA ASN A 692 11.42 -25.17 22.75
C ASN A 692 10.97 -24.63 21.38
N ALA A 693 10.30 -23.47 21.33
CA ALA A 693 9.73 -22.97 20.08
C ALA A 693 10.82 -22.63 19.04
N PRO A 694 10.68 -23.09 17.78
CA PRO A 694 11.68 -22.88 16.75
C PRO A 694 11.85 -21.40 16.41
N THR A 695 13.10 -20.95 16.24
CA THR A 695 13.43 -19.55 15.91
C THR A 695 13.79 -19.34 14.44
N SER A 696 14.08 -20.43 13.72
CA SER A 696 14.53 -20.41 12.33
C SER A 696 13.54 -19.73 11.37
N TRP A 697 12.24 -20.03 11.45
CA TRP A 697 11.23 -19.40 10.59
C TRP A 697 11.15 -17.88 10.73
N LEU A 698 11.38 -17.33 11.93
CA LEU A 698 11.42 -15.87 12.17
C LEU A 698 12.61 -15.22 11.46
N ARG A 699 13.67 -15.98 11.18
CA ARG A 699 14.88 -15.50 10.50
C ARG A 699 14.78 -15.57 8.97
N TYR A 700 13.76 -16.23 8.42
CA TYR A 700 13.55 -16.30 6.97
C TYR A 700 13.25 -14.90 6.40
N VAL A 701 13.99 -14.49 5.36
CA VAL A 701 13.88 -13.16 4.75
C VAL A 701 13.21 -13.16 3.37
N GLY A 702 12.81 -14.33 2.87
CA GLY A 702 12.07 -14.44 1.62
C GLY A 702 10.56 -14.17 1.77
N ALA A 703 9.84 -14.28 0.66
CA ALA A 703 8.39 -14.12 0.62
C ALA A 703 7.69 -15.39 1.11
N TRP A 704 6.61 -15.23 1.87
CA TRP A 704 5.75 -16.29 2.41
C TRP A 704 4.63 -16.69 1.44
N GLY A 705 4.87 -16.52 0.14
CA GLY A 705 3.92 -16.85 -0.91
C GLY A 705 4.56 -16.80 -2.28
N ASP A 706 3.70 -16.87 -3.29
CA ASP A 706 4.10 -16.87 -4.70
C ASP A 706 4.79 -15.57 -5.11
N ASN A 707 5.69 -15.65 -6.09
CA ASN A 707 6.14 -14.49 -6.84
C ASN A 707 4.97 -13.98 -7.72
N ILE A 708 5.04 -12.73 -8.17
CA ILE A 708 4.08 -12.16 -9.11
C ILE A 708 3.99 -13.07 -10.34
N TYR A 709 2.80 -13.61 -10.60
CA TYR A 709 2.58 -14.46 -11.77
C TYR A 709 2.89 -13.71 -13.06
N PRO A 710 3.48 -14.37 -14.07
CA PRO A 710 3.72 -13.75 -15.37
C PRO A 710 2.39 -13.36 -16.02
N LEU A 711 2.39 -12.34 -16.88
CA LEU A 711 1.21 -11.93 -17.66
C LEU A 711 0.72 -13.03 -18.62
N ALA A 712 1.57 -14.00 -18.97
CA ALA A 712 1.17 -15.22 -19.66
C ALA A 712 0.19 -16.09 -18.86
N ASP A 713 0.23 -16.03 -17.53
CA ASP A 713 -0.63 -16.81 -16.67
C ASP A 713 -2.09 -16.34 -16.83
N GLY A 714 -2.99 -17.28 -17.11
CA GLY A 714 -4.42 -16.99 -17.31
C GLY A 714 -5.11 -16.43 -16.07
N ARG A 715 -4.47 -16.56 -14.90
CA ARG A 715 -4.95 -16.04 -13.62
C ARG A 715 -4.57 -14.57 -13.42
N GLN A 716 -3.68 -14.01 -14.24
CA GLN A 716 -3.08 -12.71 -13.95
C GLN A 716 -3.55 -11.61 -14.90
N TRP A 717 -3.80 -10.43 -14.31
CA TRP A 717 -4.03 -9.18 -15.04
C TRP A 717 -3.56 -7.98 -14.20
N ARG A 718 -3.38 -6.83 -14.84
CA ARG A 718 -3.11 -5.56 -14.16
C ARG A 718 -3.94 -4.44 -14.76
N LEU A 719 -4.77 -3.81 -13.94
CA LEU A 719 -5.57 -2.64 -14.28
C LEU A 719 -5.42 -1.59 -13.18
N PHE A 720 -5.48 -0.30 -13.54
CA PHE A 720 -5.30 0.80 -12.58
C PHE A 720 -4.00 0.72 -11.76
N ASN A 721 -2.97 0.08 -12.32
CA ASN A 721 -1.70 -0.22 -11.64
C ASN A 721 -1.83 -1.14 -10.41
N GLN A 722 -2.88 -1.96 -10.35
CA GLN A 722 -3.09 -2.99 -9.34
C GLN A 722 -3.10 -4.36 -10.03
N TYR A 723 -2.33 -5.31 -9.47
CA TYR A 723 -2.28 -6.69 -9.96
C TYR A 723 -3.47 -7.49 -9.44
N HIS A 724 -3.90 -8.50 -10.18
CA HIS A 724 -4.85 -9.48 -9.65
C HIS A 724 -4.21 -10.29 -8.54
N TYR A 725 -3.09 -10.96 -8.85
CA TYR A 725 -2.22 -11.62 -7.89
C TYR A 725 -0.94 -10.82 -7.67
N ASP A 726 -0.65 -10.48 -6.42
CA ASP A 726 0.56 -9.77 -5.99
C ASP A 726 1.60 -10.74 -5.40
N GLU A 727 2.80 -10.24 -5.13
CA GLU A 727 3.86 -10.97 -4.43
C GLU A 727 3.41 -11.33 -3.00
N GLY A 728 3.73 -12.55 -2.56
CA GLY A 728 3.53 -12.95 -1.16
C GLY A 728 4.29 -12.05 -0.18
N PRO A 729 3.79 -11.88 1.07
CA PRO A 729 4.36 -10.94 2.02
C PRO A 729 5.68 -11.43 2.58
N TYR A 730 6.49 -10.47 3.04
CA TYR A 730 7.68 -10.77 3.84
C TYR A 730 7.32 -11.02 5.30
N GLY A 731 8.07 -11.93 5.93
CA GLY A 731 7.84 -12.34 7.32
C GLY A 731 8.20 -11.26 8.38
N PRO A 732 7.98 -11.58 9.67
CA PRO A 732 8.12 -10.63 10.79
C PRO A 732 9.45 -9.88 10.88
N LYS A 733 10.59 -10.52 10.54
CA LYS A 733 11.92 -9.89 10.59
C LYS A 733 12.02 -8.63 9.74
N LEU A 734 11.32 -8.57 8.61
CA LEU A 734 11.35 -7.44 7.69
C LEU A 734 10.32 -6.34 8.03
N LYS A 735 9.61 -6.46 9.16
CA LYS A 735 8.62 -5.46 9.63
C LYS A 735 9.25 -4.36 10.51
N ARG A 736 10.56 -4.08 10.33
CA ARG A 736 11.36 -3.07 11.06
C ARG A 736 11.19 -3.16 12.58
N LEU A 737 11.45 -4.33 13.15
CA LEU A 737 11.29 -4.59 14.59
C LEU A 737 12.17 -3.69 15.47
N ASP A 738 13.27 -3.18 14.92
CA ASP A 738 14.30 -2.34 15.53
C ASP A 738 13.96 -0.84 15.53
N ARG A 739 12.88 -0.41 14.84
CA ARG A 739 12.48 1.01 14.72
C ARG A 739 12.39 1.77 16.05
N GLU A 740 12.88 3.00 16.07
CA GLU A 740 12.84 3.90 17.24
C GLU A 740 11.43 4.44 17.47
N GLU A 741 10.83 4.99 16.42
CA GLU A 741 9.44 5.46 16.41
C GLU A 741 8.46 4.30 16.26
N ILE A 742 7.23 4.45 16.78
CA ILE A 742 6.22 3.38 16.68
C ILE A 742 5.72 3.21 15.24
N CYS A 743 5.77 4.28 14.44
CA CYS A 743 5.39 4.28 13.03
C CYS A 743 6.48 3.66 12.15
N ILE A 744 6.09 3.12 11.00
CA ILE A 744 7.01 2.60 9.98
C ILE A 744 7.64 3.74 9.14
N THR A 745 6.93 4.87 9.01
CA THR A 745 7.34 6.02 8.19
C THR A 745 8.18 7.04 8.97
N ASP A 746 9.05 7.76 8.27
CA ASP A 746 9.97 8.75 8.87
C ASP A 746 9.24 9.95 9.50
N ARG A 747 8.00 10.23 9.06
CA ARG A 747 7.10 11.21 9.69
C ARG A 747 6.07 10.48 10.54
N CYS A 748 6.43 10.14 11.77
CA CYS A 748 5.53 9.48 12.69
C CYS A 748 4.49 10.45 13.25
N GLN A 749 3.22 10.25 12.92
CA GLN A 749 2.09 10.98 13.52
C GLN A 749 1.26 10.00 14.35
N ILE A 750 1.21 10.21 15.66
CA ILE A 750 0.36 9.44 16.57
C ILE A 750 -0.97 10.17 16.72
N LEU A 751 -2.06 9.47 16.46
CA LEU A 751 -3.42 10.04 16.47
C LEU A 751 -4.06 9.90 17.84
N GLU A 752 -4.58 11.01 18.37
CA GLU A 752 -5.22 11.03 19.70
C GLU A 752 -6.71 10.63 19.67
N ALA A 753 -7.31 10.58 18.48
CA ALA A 753 -8.70 10.21 18.28
C ALA A 753 -8.91 9.56 16.91
N ILE A 754 -9.88 8.65 16.84
CA ILE A 754 -10.32 8.03 15.58
C ILE A 754 -11.15 9.05 14.81
N THR A 755 -10.62 9.56 13.69
CA THR A 755 -11.34 10.50 12.82
C THR A 755 -11.88 9.76 11.60
N PRO A 756 -13.21 9.79 11.33
CA PRO A 756 -13.78 9.15 10.16
C PRO A 756 -13.14 9.63 8.85
N GLY A 757 -12.72 8.70 7.98
CA GLY A 757 -12.12 9.02 6.67
C GLY A 757 -10.67 9.49 6.73
N GLN A 758 -9.97 9.23 7.83
CA GLN A 758 -8.54 9.42 7.94
C GLN A 758 -7.79 8.23 7.35
N THR A 759 -6.87 8.51 6.42
CA THR A 759 -6.08 7.49 5.71
C THR A 759 -4.59 7.83 5.87
N TRP A 760 -3.73 6.81 5.87
CA TRP A 760 -2.28 7.02 5.99
C TRP A 760 -1.66 7.54 4.68
N TYR A 761 -2.30 7.24 3.55
CA TYR A 761 -1.98 7.81 2.26
C TYR A 761 -2.82 9.09 2.06
N LYS A 762 -2.22 10.27 2.27
CA LYS A 762 -2.78 11.56 1.83
C LYS A 762 -1.68 12.45 1.29
#